data_AF-A0A6L7WXX5-F1
#
_entry.id   AF-A0A6L7WXX5-F1
#
_cell.length_a   1.000
_cell.length_b   1.000
_cell.length_c   1.000
_cell.angle_alpha   90.00
_cell.angle_beta   90.00
_cell.angle_gamma   90.00
#
_symmetry.space_group_name_H-M   'P 1'
#
loop_
_entity.id
_entity.type
_entity.pdbx_description
1 polymer ?
#
loop_
_entity_poly.entity_id
_entity_poly.type
_entity_poly.pdbx_seq_one_letter_code
_entity_poly.pdbx_strand_id
1 'polypeptide(L)'
;MIESNESRLARYKFSLQAYQGKARGARAMTLTSEPVATKQLSLPDELVLMLLNEESGYFYQVPGWHLNCAVVGAVLAELSLLSRIDTDMDSLFLLDSTETGNPILDSILKEIAEESDQRNAQYWIERLAPRAESIVDSTLERLVDLKILEYHEGEFWTLSRTAWQSELAGGAAEGTAAQFVRTRIGKVIFNNEIPDPRDVIIVCLVNTCDVFRFMFQLEDQDEERIDLICNMDLIGRSIAAAVSESLAGPLLQRSALTKKIPVVSLRRLVFNRHLRTGNFPALFADLAEEYGPVFELRPPFQDPMIFLAGPETNRWVHRNGRMYLRTKDYFSDFEKVYGASGVLPSLDGADHFRLRKSLGPAYSRGRLMGQLDQVYKDARTHMADWTVGDSYPATRMCRRMINAQLSPLMISIDSQDIFDDLTVFKERALNVHILKVLPKFMLKTPSMKRRIKILDQLVEKVQSGHTPAQRAGSPRDLADDLLSLHASDPQFVPETNLRFVLSAALIASVYLGDAFSFVLYAMASQPDLYKEIRAEADALFADGDPDAGAFRPQAIDVTHRFLMECLRVYPIVPVSLRTVMNTCVVEGYRIPIGSQVYIAQTAAHYMSDVFPDPLKFDIDRYLPPRNEHRSSGYAPYGLGTHRCLGVGWMELQLAVNVLLVAHHFTLEVSPPNFKLGFNPLPSMKPSKKLKFRIAEQRRELNV
;
A
#
# COMPACT_ATOMS: atom_id res chain seq x y z
N MET A 1 5.52 -13.98 -23.43
CA MET A 1 4.09 -13.61 -23.45
C MET A 1 3.64 -13.52 -21.99
N ILE A 2 3.99 -12.54 -21.15
CA ILE A 2 4.10 -11.08 -21.29
C ILE A 2 2.88 -10.49 -22.00
N GLU A 3 1.76 -10.47 -21.30
CA GLU A 3 0.84 -9.34 -21.25
C GLU A 3 0.35 -9.25 -19.81
N SER A 4 0.74 -8.16 -19.16
CA SER A 4 0.71 -7.95 -17.72
C SER A 4 -0.69 -7.55 -17.24
N ASN A 5 -1.01 -7.99 -16.03
CA ASN A 5 -2.13 -7.58 -15.19
C ASN A 5 -2.13 -6.07 -14.80
N GLU A 6 -1.47 -5.20 -15.59
CA GLU A 6 -1.37 -3.75 -15.38
C GLU A 6 -2.58 -2.96 -15.89
N SER A 7 -3.59 -3.61 -16.50
CA SER A 7 -4.62 -2.94 -17.30
C SER A 7 -6.00 -2.74 -16.63
N ARG A 8 -6.23 -3.17 -15.37
CA ARG A 8 -7.61 -3.38 -14.89
C ARG A 8 -8.18 -2.43 -13.83
N LEU A 9 -7.38 -1.77 -12.98
CA LEU A 9 -7.91 -0.83 -11.95
C LEU A 9 -7.35 0.60 -12.04
N ALA A 10 -6.62 0.91 -13.11
CA ALA A 10 -6.13 2.26 -13.38
C ALA A 10 -7.11 3.13 -14.19
N ARG A 11 -8.29 2.61 -14.57
CA ARG A 11 -9.12 3.09 -15.69
C ARG A 11 -10.01 4.32 -15.48
N TYR A 12 -9.88 5.10 -14.42
CA TYR A 12 -10.73 6.27 -14.26
C TYR A 12 -9.93 7.32 -13.48
N LYS A 13 -9.70 8.53 -14.02
CA LYS A 13 -9.19 9.76 -13.36
C LYS A 13 -9.31 10.93 -14.33
N PHE A 14 -9.86 12.08 -13.92
CA PHE A 14 -9.60 13.39 -14.56
C PHE A 14 -9.79 14.61 -13.63
N SER A 15 -9.42 15.80 -14.12
CA SER A 15 -9.48 17.11 -13.44
C SER A 15 -10.02 18.20 -14.39
N LEU A 16 -10.65 19.24 -13.82
CA LEU A 16 -11.12 20.47 -14.48
C LEU A 16 -10.00 21.39 -14.97
N GLN A 17 -10.06 21.85 -16.24
CA GLN A 17 -9.70 23.23 -16.60
C GLN A 17 -10.37 23.70 -17.90
N ALA A 18 -10.80 24.96 -17.86
CA ALA A 18 -11.74 25.63 -18.75
C ALA A 18 -11.30 25.76 -20.22
N TYR A 19 -12.24 25.50 -21.13
CA TYR A 19 -12.17 25.88 -22.54
C TYR A 19 -12.68 27.33 -22.69
N GLN A 20 -11.78 28.31 -22.64
CA GLN A 20 -12.02 29.63 -23.24
C GLN A 20 -11.32 29.70 -24.60
N GLY A 21 -12.13 29.82 -25.65
CA GLY A 21 -11.69 30.41 -26.93
C GLY A 21 -11.41 29.43 -28.07
N LYS A 22 -12.41 29.20 -28.92
CA LYS A 22 -12.34 29.50 -30.37
C LYS A 22 -13.66 29.14 -31.06
N ALA A 23 -14.53 30.13 -31.19
CA ALA A 23 -15.44 30.19 -32.32
C ALA A 23 -14.61 30.41 -33.59
N ARG A 24 -14.67 29.49 -34.55
CA ARG A 24 -14.64 29.77 -35.99
C ARG A 24 -14.86 28.50 -36.82
N GLY A 25 -16.11 28.31 -37.23
CA GLY A 25 -16.51 27.87 -38.57
C GLY A 25 -16.25 26.42 -38.96
N ALA A 26 -17.28 25.57 -38.84
CA ALA A 26 -17.68 24.63 -39.89
C ALA A 26 -19.06 24.02 -39.58
N ARG A 27 -20.03 24.32 -40.47
CA ARG A 27 -21.28 23.63 -40.81
C ARG A 27 -22.11 22.96 -39.70
N ALA A 28 -23.31 23.52 -39.52
CA ALA A 28 -24.44 22.89 -38.85
C ALA A 28 -24.69 21.46 -39.37
N MET A 29 -24.43 20.49 -38.50
CA MET A 29 -25.00 19.15 -38.59
C MET A 29 -25.89 19.02 -37.35
N THR A 30 -27.20 19.16 -37.55
CA THR A 30 -28.22 19.02 -36.52
C THR A 30 -28.20 17.57 -36.04
N LEU A 31 -27.44 17.29 -34.98
CA LEU A 31 -27.55 16.04 -34.23
C LEU A 31 -28.69 16.24 -33.24
N THR A 32 -29.85 15.68 -33.57
CA THR A 32 -30.95 15.51 -32.61
C THR A 32 -30.50 14.50 -31.55
N SER A 33 -29.99 14.97 -30.41
CA SER A 33 -29.86 14.15 -29.21
C SER A 33 -31.23 14.09 -28.52
N GLU A 34 -31.84 12.91 -28.55
CA GLU A 34 -33.01 12.62 -27.75
C GLU A 34 -32.64 12.70 -26.24
N PRO A 35 -33.41 13.41 -25.40
CA PRO A 35 -33.08 13.61 -23.98
C PRO A 35 -33.11 12.27 -23.22
N VAL A 36 -32.32 12.10 -22.14
CA VAL A 36 -32.30 10.84 -21.33
C VAL A 36 -33.69 10.41 -20.87
N ALA A 37 -34.65 11.34 -20.76
CA ALA A 37 -36.07 11.04 -20.55
C ALA A 37 -36.68 10.04 -21.57
N THR A 38 -36.03 9.79 -22.71
CA THR A 38 -36.47 8.86 -23.77
C THR A 38 -35.62 7.58 -23.87
N LYS A 39 -34.46 7.49 -23.19
CA LYS A 39 -33.65 6.26 -23.10
C LYS A 39 -33.76 5.67 -21.70
N GLN A 40 -34.42 4.52 -21.57
CA GLN A 40 -34.63 3.87 -20.28
C GLN A 40 -33.30 3.32 -19.73
N LEU A 41 -32.73 4.01 -18.74
CA LEU A 41 -31.60 3.54 -17.97
C LEU A 41 -32.01 2.34 -17.11
N SER A 42 -31.11 1.40 -16.87
CA SER A 42 -31.32 0.32 -15.90
C SER A 42 -30.88 0.76 -14.49
N LEU A 43 -31.38 0.12 -13.43
CA LEU A 43 -30.95 0.42 -12.06
C LEU A 43 -29.42 0.34 -11.85
N PRO A 44 -28.68 -0.64 -12.44
CA PRO A 44 -27.22 -0.63 -12.42
C PRO A 44 -26.61 0.63 -13.07
N ASP A 45 -27.17 1.09 -14.20
CA ASP A 45 -26.72 2.29 -14.89
C ASP A 45 -26.88 3.52 -13.98
N GLU A 46 -28.05 3.67 -13.36
CA GLU A 46 -28.37 4.79 -12.47
C GLU A 46 -27.54 4.78 -11.18
N LEU A 47 -27.31 3.60 -10.59
CA LEU A 47 -26.43 3.44 -9.42
C LEU A 47 -24.99 3.83 -9.75
N VAL A 48 -24.46 3.40 -10.90
CA VAL A 48 -23.11 3.77 -11.36
C VAL A 48 -23.00 5.28 -11.60
N LEU A 49 -24.01 5.90 -12.23
CA LEU A 49 -24.06 7.35 -12.43
C LEU A 49 -24.14 8.11 -11.10
N MET A 50 -24.90 7.62 -10.13
CA MET A 50 -24.97 8.20 -8.78
C MET A 50 -23.59 8.23 -8.13
N LEU A 51 -22.85 7.13 -8.18
CA LEU A 51 -21.54 6.98 -7.57
C LEU A 51 -20.42 7.71 -8.31
N LEU A 52 -20.62 8.12 -9.57
CA LEU A 52 -19.60 8.74 -10.40
C LEU A 52 -19.39 10.22 -10.05
N ASN A 53 -18.29 10.57 -9.40
CA ASN A 53 -17.92 11.97 -9.17
C ASN A 53 -17.58 12.67 -10.50
N GLU A 54 -18.38 13.67 -10.87
CA GLU A 54 -18.32 14.36 -12.17
C GLU A 54 -17.07 15.24 -12.34
N GLU A 55 -16.51 15.78 -11.26
CA GLU A 55 -15.31 16.62 -11.31
C GLU A 55 -14.03 15.80 -11.51
N SER A 56 -14.01 14.60 -10.93
CA SER A 56 -12.83 13.74 -10.86
C SER A 56 -12.86 12.55 -11.82
N GLY A 57 -14.01 12.23 -12.41
CA GLY A 57 -14.22 11.04 -13.23
C GLY A 57 -14.07 9.70 -12.48
N TYR A 58 -13.98 9.72 -11.14
CA TYR A 58 -13.85 8.55 -10.27
C TYR A 58 -15.15 8.21 -9.54
N PHE A 59 -15.28 7.00 -9.01
CA PHE A 59 -16.34 6.71 -8.04
C PHE A 59 -16.04 7.32 -6.66
N TYR A 60 -17.09 7.77 -5.95
CA TYR A 60 -17.01 8.06 -4.51
C TYR A 60 -16.47 6.84 -3.75
N GLN A 61 -15.74 7.07 -2.65
CA GLN A 61 -15.10 5.99 -1.91
C GLN A 61 -16.14 5.11 -1.20
N VAL A 62 -16.36 3.93 -1.75
CA VAL A 62 -17.17 2.87 -1.14
C VAL A 62 -16.26 1.69 -0.84
N PRO A 63 -16.33 1.06 0.36
CA PRO A 63 -15.61 -0.18 0.61
C PRO A 63 -15.93 -1.21 -0.49
N GLY A 64 -14.90 -1.84 -1.08
CA GLY A 64 -15.06 -2.63 -2.30
C GLY A 64 -16.12 -3.74 -2.19
N TRP A 65 -16.28 -4.35 -1.02
CA TRP A 65 -17.34 -5.35 -0.81
C TRP A 65 -18.75 -4.74 -0.79
N HIS A 66 -18.90 -3.53 -0.24
CA HIS A 66 -20.18 -2.85 -0.13
C HIS A 66 -20.71 -2.45 -1.51
N LEU A 67 -19.81 -1.86 -2.33
CA LEU A 67 -20.10 -1.55 -3.72
C LEU A 67 -20.50 -2.79 -4.51
N ASN A 68 -19.77 -3.89 -4.35
CA ASN A 68 -20.05 -5.14 -5.03
C ASN A 68 -21.44 -5.69 -4.68
N CYS A 69 -21.83 -5.65 -3.41
CA CYS A 69 -23.16 -6.09 -2.99
C CYS A 69 -24.26 -5.18 -3.54
N ALA A 70 -24.06 -3.85 -3.55
CA ALA A 70 -25.04 -2.91 -4.07
C ALA A 70 -25.24 -3.01 -5.58
N VAL A 71 -24.17 -3.21 -6.35
CA VAL A 71 -24.25 -3.40 -7.81
C VAL A 71 -25.00 -4.68 -8.15
N VAL A 72 -24.75 -5.78 -7.44
CA VAL A 72 -25.53 -7.02 -7.63
C VAL A 72 -26.98 -6.82 -7.20
N GLY A 73 -27.21 -6.13 -6.07
CA GLY A 73 -28.55 -5.76 -5.62
C GLY A 73 -29.33 -4.98 -6.69
N ALA A 74 -28.68 -4.03 -7.37
CA ALA A 74 -29.28 -3.28 -8.47
C ALA A 74 -29.66 -4.18 -9.66
N VAL A 75 -28.85 -5.20 -9.98
CA VAL A 75 -29.17 -6.16 -11.05
C VAL A 75 -30.39 -7.01 -10.68
N LEU A 76 -30.43 -7.56 -9.47
CA LEU A 76 -31.58 -8.36 -9.01
C LEU A 76 -32.85 -7.50 -8.96
N ALA A 77 -32.74 -6.26 -8.52
CA ALA A 77 -33.86 -5.33 -8.48
C ALA A 77 -34.39 -5.02 -9.89
N GLU A 78 -33.50 -4.80 -10.86
CA GLU A 78 -33.89 -4.57 -12.25
C GLU A 78 -34.59 -5.79 -12.86
N LEU A 79 -34.07 -7.00 -12.62
CA LEU A 79 -34.73 -8.24 -13.06
C LEU A 79 -36.13 -8.40 -12.44
N SER A 80 -36.30 -7.97 -11.19
CA SER A 80 -37.60 -8.02 -10.52
C SER A 80 -38.59 -7.01 -11.11
N LEU A 81 -38.15 -5.78 -11.38
CA LEU A 81 -38.96 -4.76 -12.06
C LEU A 81 -39.37 -5.18 -13.49
N LEU A 82 -38.52 -5.97 -14.17
CA LEU A 82 -38.83 -6.55 -15.48
C LEU A 82 -39.68 -7.84 -15.40
N SER A 83 -40.16 -8.21 -14.21
CA SER A 83 -40.95 -9.41 -13.96
C SER A 83 -40.25 -10.71 -14.41
N ARG A 84 -38.91 -10.73 -14.42
CA ARG A 84 -38.11 -11.93 -14.70
C ARG A 84 -37.96 -12.78 -13.45
N ILE A 85 -37.84 -12.12 -12.31
CA ILE A 85 -37.78 -12.75 -11.00
C ILE A 85 -38.76 -12.08 -10.03
N ASP A 86 -39.13 -12.79 -8.98
CA ASP A 86 -39.81 -12.22 -7.82
C ASP A 86 -38.98 -12.53 -6.57
N THR A 87 -39.07 -11.69 -5.55
CA THR A 87 -38.30 -11.90 -4.31
C THR A 87 -39.09 -11.45 -3.09
N ASP A 88 -39.05 -12.28 -2.06
CA ASP A 88 -39.42 -11.92 -0.69
C ASP A 88 -38.17 -11.99 0.21
N MET A 89 -38.36 -11.97 1.54
CA MET A 89 -37.26 -12.03 2.50
C MET A 89 -36.56 -13.41 2.55
N ASP A 90 -37.28 -14.48 2.19
CA ASP A 90 -36.87 -15.86 2.41
C ASP A 90 -36.55 -16.60 1.10
N SER A 91 -36.97 -16.07 -0.05
CA SER A 91 -36.91 -16.77 -1.33
C SER A 91 -36.93 -15.83 -2.54
N LEU A 92 -36.23 -16.26 -3.60
CA LEU A 92 -36.22 -15.66 -4.92
C LEU A 92 -36.77 -16.68 -5.92
N PHE A 93 -37.78 -16.26 -6.69
CA PHE A 93 -38.50 -17.07 -7.67
C PHE A 93 -38.17 -16.62 -9.08
N LEU A 94 -37.90 -17.58 -9.97
CA LEU A 94 -37.82 -17.31 -11.41
C LEU A 94 -39.25 -17.27 -11.98
N LEU A 95 -39.65 -16.14 -12.57
CA LEU A 95 -40.95 -15.97 -13.22
C LEU A 95 -40.86 -16.20 -14.73
N ASP A 96 -39.83 -15.65 -15.37
CA ASP A 96 -39.60 -15.71 -16.81
C ASP A 96 -38.09 -15.71 -17.11
N SER A 97 -37.63 -16.70 -17.88
CA SER A 97 -36.23 -16.85 -18.28
C SER A 97 -35.91 -16.21 -19.64
N THR A 98 -36.86 -15.49 -20.23
CA THR A 98 -36.67 -14.81 -21.51
C THR A 98 -35.66 -13.67 -21.39
N GLU A 99 -34.73 -13.58 -22.34
CA GLU A 99 -33.72 -12.52 -22.37
C GLU A 99 -34.36 -11.12 -22.33
N THR A 100 -33.76 -10.20 -21.56
CA THR A 100 -34.15 -8.81 -21.39
C THR A 100 -33.51 -7.90 -22.44
N GLY A 101 -32.54 -8.41 -23.22
CA GLY A 101 -31.74 -7.61 -24.15
C GLY A 101 -30.68 -6.76 -23.45
N ASN A 102 -30.39 -7.04 -22.18
CA ASN A 102 -29.30 -6.45 -21.43
C ASN A 102 -28.34 -7.58 -21.04
N PRO A 103 -27.15 -7.70 -21.69
CA PRO A 103 -26.23 -8.81 -21.48
C PRO A 103 -25.85 -9.05 -20.02
N ILE A 104 -25.84 -8.00 -19.20
CA ILE A 104 -25.56 -8.06 -17.76
C ILE A 104 -26.67 -8.82 -17.03
N LEU A 105 -27.92 -8.43 -17.28
CA LEU A 105 -29.09 -9.04 -16.65
C LEU A 105 -29.28 -10.48 -17.16
N ASP A 106 -29.09 -10.69 -18.45
CA ASP A 106 -29.27 -11.99 -19.13
C ASP A 106 -28.28 -13.05 -18.63
N SER A 107 -27.02 -12.67 -18.42
CA SER A 107 -26.02 -13.58 -17.84
C SER A 107 -26.42 -14.06 -16.45
N ILE A 108 -26.95 -13.18 -15.62
CA ILE A 108 -27.34 -13.51 -14.24
C ILE A 108 -28.67 -14.29 -14.23
N LEU A 109 -29.62 -13.90 -15.08
CA LEU A 109 -30.90 -14.59 -15.24
C LEU A 109 -30.70 -16.05 -15.66
N LYS A 110 -29.74 -16.31 -16.55
CA LYS A 110 -29.38 -17.68 -16.95
C LYS A 110 -28.82 -18.49 -15.78
N GLU A 111 -27.93 -17.92 -14.97
CA GLU A 111 -27.42 -18.60 -13.77
C GLU A 111 -28.54 -18.92 -12.77
N ILE A 112 -29.50 -18.00 -12.60
CA ILE A 112 -30.69 -18.22 -11.76
C ILE A 112 -31.55 -19.36 -12.32
N ALA A 113 -31.72 -19.44 -13.64
CA ALA A 113 -32.50 -20.48 -14.29
C ALA A 113 -31.86 -21.88 -14.24
N GLU A 114 -30.53 -21.95 -14.12
CA GLU A 114 -29.78 -23.22 -14.03
C GLU A 114 -29.66 -23.77 -12.59
N GLU A 115 -29.98 -22.98 -11.56
CA GLU A 115 -29.90 -23.40 -10.16
C GLU A 115 -31.14 -24.24 -9.78
N SER A 116 -30.90 -25.48 -9.32
CA SER A 116 -31.96 -26.45 -9.02
C SER A 116 -32.63 -26.23 -7.66
N ASP A 117 -31.92 -25.59 -6.73
CA ASP A 117 -32.41 -25.32 -5.38
C ASP A 117 -33.01 -23.92 -5.30
N GLN A 118 -34.09 -23.77 -4.55
CA GLN A 118 -34.63 -22.45 -4.22
C GLN A 118 -33.68 -21.69 -3.29
N ARG A 119 -33.33 -20.46 -3.65
CA ARG A 119 -32.39 -19.59 -2.94
C ARG A 119 -33.01 -18.22 -2.70
N ASN A 120 -32.55 -17.50 -1.68
CA ASN A 120 -32.97 -16.13 -1.40
C ASN A 120 -32.08 -15.10 -2.09
N ALA A 121 -32.47 -13.83 -2.06
CA ALA A 121 -31.69 -12.73 -2.64
C ALA A 121 -30.29 -12.60 -2.02
N GLN A 122 -30.14 -12.86 -0.71
CA GLN A 122 -28.85 -12.82 -0.01
C GLN A 122 -27.84 -13.80 -0.62
N TYR A 123 -28.24 -15.06 -0.85
CA TYR A 123 -27.38 -16.05 -1.49
C TYR A 123 -26.86 -15.57 -2.85
N TRP A 124 -27.73 -14.99 -3.68
CA TRP A 124 -27.35 -14.50 -5.00
C TRP A 124 -26.42 -13.29 -4.91
N ILE A 125 -26.67 -12.37 -3.98
CA ILE A 125 -25.78 -11.25 -3.70
C ILE A 125 -24.39 -11.74 -3.29
N GLU A 126 -24.30 -12.66 -2.32
CA GLU A 126 -23.03 -13.19 -1.83
C GLU A 126 -22.27 -14.01 -2.90
N ARG A 127 -22.99 -14.75 -3.74
CA ARG A 127 -22.42 -15.56 -4.83
C ARG A 127 -21.89 -14.70 -5.97
N LEU A 128 -22.55 -13.59 -6.28
CA LEU A 128 -22.22 -12.73 -7.42
C LEU A 128 -21.30 -11.56 -7.03
N ALA A 129 -21.30 -11.12 -5.77
CA ALA A 129 -20.47 -10.01 -5.30
C ALA A 129 -18.95 -10.16 -5.59
N PRO A 130 -18.33 -11.36 -5.51
CA PRO A 130 -16.93 -11.52 -5.92
C PRO A 130 -16.67 -11.25 -7.41
N ARG A 131 -17.72 -11.32 -8.26
CA ARG A 131 -17.68 -11.06 -9.70
C ARG A 131 -18.28 -9.70 -10.08
N ALA A 132 -18.72 -8.88 -9.12
CA ALA A 132 -19.40 -7.62 -9.41
C ALA A 132 -18.53 -6.61 -10.19
N GLU A 133 -17.20 -6.76 -10.18
CA GLU A 133 -16.30 -5.92 -10.98
C GLU A 133 -16.59 -6.03 -12.49
N SER A 134 -16.87 -7.23 -13.02
CA SER A 134 -17.23 -7.39 -14.44
C SER A 134 -18.61 -6.80 -14.77
N ILE A 135 -19.49 -6.72 -13.77
CA ILE A 135 -20.81 -6.09 -13.91
C ILE A 135 -20.63 -4.58 -14.07
N VAL A 136 -19.84 -3.95 -13.19
CA VAL A 136 -19.54 -2.51 -13.26
C VAL A 136 -18.88 -2.14 -14.59
N ASP A 137 -17.90 -2.91 -15.05
CA ASP A 137 -17.23 -2.67 -16.34
C ASP A 137 -18.23 -2.71 -17.51
N SER A 138 -19.10 -3.72 -17.54
CA SER A 138 -20.12 -3.87 -18.58
C SER A 138 -21.15 -2.73 -18.55
N THR A 139 -21.51 -2.24 -17.36
CA THR A 139 -22.40 -1.09 -17.18
C THR A 139 -21.77 0.19 -17.74
N LEU A 140 -20.47 0.41 -17.49
CA LEU A 140 -19.75 1.57 -18.02
C LEU A 140 -19.64 1.53 -19.54
N GLU A 141 -19.35 0.37 -20.14
CA GLU A 141 -19.33 0.19 -21.59
C GLU A 141 -20.69 0.48 -22.21
N ARG A 142 -21.77 -0.04 -21.61
CA ARG A 142 -23.15 0.25 -22.02
C ARG A 142 -23.47 1.75 -21.95
N LEU A 143 -23.09 2.44 -20.87
CA LEU A 143 -23.31 3.89 -20.73
C LEU A 143 -22.56 4.70 -21.80
N VAL A 144 -21.41 4.22 -22.27
CA VAL A 144 -20.67 4.78 -23.41
C VAL A 144 -21.42 4.53 -24.73
N ASP A 145 -21.90 3.31 -24.97
CA ASP A 145 -22.71 2.98 -26.16
C ASP A 145 -23.99 3.82 -26.23
N LEU A 146 -24.60 4.10 -25.08
CA LEU A 146 -25.76 4.96 -24.95
C LEU A 146 -25.46 6.45 -25.21
N LYS A 147 -24.18 6.83 -25.37
CA LYS A 147 -23.66 8.20 -25.50
C LYS A 147 -23.95 9.09 -24.28
N ILE A 148 -24.25 8.45 -23.15
CA ILE A 148 -24.40 9.11 -21.86
C ILE A 148 -23.02 9.40 -21.31
N LEU A 149 -22.11 8.44 -21.50
CA LEU A 149 -20.69 8.64 -21.32
C LEU A 149 -19.97 8.73 -22.68
N GLU A 150 -18.88 9.48 -22.73
CA GLU A 150 -17.95 9.61 -23.84
C GLU A 150 -16.59 9.09 -23.42
N TYR A 151 -15.94 8.37 -24.32
CA TYR A 151 -14.62 7.81 -24.12
C TYR A 151 -13.54 8.75 -24.66
N HIS A 152 -12.47 8.95 -23.90
CA HIS A 152 -11.28 9.66 -24.39
C HIS A 152 -10.01 8.82 -24.19
N GLU A 153 -9.22 8.65 -25.26
CA GLU A 153 -7.86 8.10 -25.16
C GLU A 153 -6.93 9.17 -24.58
N GLY A 154 -6.16 8.81 -23.57
CA GLY A 154 -5.19 9.72 -22.96
C GLY A 154 -4.05 10.06 -23.91
N GLU A 155 -3.72 11.34 -24.07
CA GLU A 155 -2.39 11.72 -24.57
C GLU A 155 -1.31 11.46 -23.50
N PHE A 156 -0.07 11.33 -23.98
CA PHE A 156 1.15 10.91 -23.29
C PHE A 156 1.15 11.29 -21.79
N TRP A 157 1.46 10.31 -20.92
CA TRP A 157 1.45 10.32 -19.43
C TRP A 157 0.19 9.79 -18.71
N THR A 158 -0.89 9.47 -19.40
CA THR A 158 -2.09 8.81 -18.81
C THR A 158 -2.34 7.42 -19.41
N LEU A 159 -1.77 6.36 -18.81
CA LEU A 159 -1.92 4.96 -19.26
C LEU A 159 -3.28 4.33 -18.86
N SER A 160 -4.40 5.03 -19.07
CA SER A 160 -5.71 4.49 -18.71
C SER A 160 -6.87 5.16 -19.45
N ARG A 161 -7.81 4.31 -19.90
CA ARG A 161 -9.17 4.65 -20.40
C ARG A 161 -9.87 5.59 -19.44
N THR A 162 -10.85 6.39 -19.88
CA THR A 162 -11.73 7.14 -18.97
C THR A 162 -13.05 7.51 -19.67
N ALA A 163 -14.12 7.67 -18.88
CA ALA A 163 -15.47 7.99 -19.37
C ALA A 163 -15.98 9.31 -18.76
N TRP A 164 -16.51 10.21 -19.59
CA TRP A 164 -17.06 11.53 -19.21
C TRP A 164 -18.52 11.62 -19.57
N GLN A 165 -19.34 12.41 -18.89
CA GLN A 165 -20.71 12.64 -19.38
C GLN A 165 -20.75 13.64 -20.53
N SER A 166 -21.50 13.33 -21.59
CA SER A 166 -21.72 14.28 -22.68
C SER A 166 -22.58 15.46 -22.18
N GLU A 167 -22.33 16.68 -22.68
CA GLU A 167 -23.07 17.91 -22.31
C GLU A 167 -24.58 17.88 -22.72
N LEU A 168 -25.07 16.78 -23.30
CA LEU A 168 -26.35 16.74 -24.05
C LEU A 168 -27.36 15.72 -23.51
N ALA A 169 -27.21 15.26 -22.26
CA ALA A 169 -28.00 14.14 -21.76
C ALA A 169 -29.00 14.46 -20.63
N GLY A 170 -28.87 15.54 -19.87
CA GLY A 170 -29.85 15.89 -18.83
C GLY A 170 -31.10 16.58 -19.37
N GLY A 171 -32.19 16.61 -18.58
CA GLY A 171 -33.40 17.34 -18.95
C GLY A 171 -33.14 18.86 -19.11
N ALA A 172 -34.14 19.64 -19.54
CA ALA A 172 -33.98 21.05 -19.93
C ALA A 172 -33.35 22.00 -18.87
N ALA A 173 -33.13 21.55 -17.63
CA ALA A 173 -32.49 22.29 -16.53
C ALA A 173 -31.19 21.66 -16.00
N GLU A 174 -30.87 20.40 -16.33
CA GLU A 174 -29.73 19.65 -15.76
C GLU A 174 -28.75 19.32 -16.89
N GLY A 175 -27.46 19.64 -16.71
CA GLY A 175 -26.46 19.55 -17.78
C GLY A 175 -25.99 18.13 -18.10
N THR A 176 -26.19 17.17 -17.20
CA THR A 176 -25.66 15.80 -17.31
C THR A 176 -26.66 14.75 -16.77
N ALA A 177 -26.47 13.47 -17.13
CA ALA A 177 -27.35 12.37 -16.70
C ALA A 177 -27.18 12.02 -15.20
N ALA A 178 -25.97 12.14 -14.64
CA ALA A 178 -25.78 11.98 -13.19
C ALA A 178 -26.40 13.15 -12.41
N GLN A 179 -26.33 14.38 -12.93
CA GLN A 179 -27.04 15.51 -12.33
C GLN A 179 -28.55 15.29 -12.33
N PHE A 180 -29.10 14.74 -13.42
CA PHE A 180 -30.50 14.36 -13.50
C PHE A 180 -30.87 13.33 -12.41
N VAL A 181 -30.14 12.22 -12.32
CA VAL A 181 -30.42 11.18 -11.30
C VAL A 181 -30.24 11.74 -9.88
N ARG A 182 -29.17 12.48 -9.59
CA ARG A 182 -28.95 13.09 -8.26
C ARG A 182 -30.00 14.10 -7.89
N THR A 183 -30.45 14.93 -8.82
CA THR A 183 -31.46 15.95 -8.55
C THR A 183 -32.81 15.29 -8.34
N ARG A 184 -33.15 14.24 -9.11
CA ARG A 184 -34.37 13.43 -8.91
C ARG A 184 -34.38 12.79 -7.52
N ILE A 185 -33.31 12.10 -7.15
CA ILE A 185 -33.17 11.48 -5.82
C ILE A 185 -33.15 12.54 -4.71
N GLY A 186 -32.49 13.68 -4.94
CA GLY A 186 -32.46 14.80 -4.00
C GLY A 186 -33.85 15.39 -3.74
N LYS A 187 -34.70 15.55 -4.76
CA LYS A 187 -36.09 16.03 -4.58
C LYS A 187 -36.93 15.06 -3.74
N VAL A 188 -36.75 13.76 -3.95
CA VAL A 188 -37.42 12.72 -3.16
C VAL A 188 -37.04 12.81 -1.67
N ILE A 189 -35.75 13.08 -1.38
CA ILE A 189 -35.22 13.20 -0.02
C ILE A 189 -35.63 14.54 0.62
N PHE A 190 -35.39 15.68 -0.04
CA PHE A 190 -35.52 17.01 0.57
C PHE A 190 -36.91 17.66 0.42
N ASN A 191 -37.67 17.32 -0.62
CA ASN A 191 -38.91 18.05 -0.97
C ASN A 191 -40.19 17.26 -0.68
N ASN A 192 -40.12 16.13 0.04
CA ASN A 192 -41.26 15.26 0.35
C ASN A 192 -42.08 14.81 -0.88
N GLU A 193 -41.46 14.77 -2.07
CA GLU A 193 -42.08 14.19 -3.26
C GLU A 193 -42.33 12.68 -3.04
N ILE A 194 -43.39 12.14 -3.65
CA ILE A 194 -43.70 10.71 -3.57
C ILE A 194 -42.70 9.98 -4.49
N PRO A 195 -41.84 9.10 -3.97
CA PRO A 195 -40.85 8.40 -4.80
C PRO A 195 -41.50 7.36 -5.71
N ASP A 196 -40.96 7.20 -6.91
CA ASP A 196 -41.20 6.04 -7.77
C ASP A 196 -40.52 4.79 -7.17
N PRO A 197 -41.05 3.56 -7.35
CA PRO A 197 -40.39 2.33 -6.89
C PRO A 197 -38.90 2.23 -7.25
N ARG A 198 -38.48 2.73 -8.42
CA ARG A 198 -37.06 2.77 -8.82
C ARG A 198 -36.23 3.70 -7.94
N ASP A 199 -36.77 4.86 -7.60
CA ASP A 199 -36.10 5.83 -6.72
C ASP A 199 -35.96 5.27 -5.31
N VAL A 200 -36.99 4.57 -4.81
CA VAL A 200 -36.92 3.89 -3.50
C VAL A 200 -35.76 2.89 -3.48
N ILE A 201 -35.64 2.05 -4.52
CA ILE A 201 -34.57 1.04 -4.61
C ILE A 201 -33.18 1.68 -4.64
N ILE A 202 -32.98 2.73 -5.45
CA ILE A 202 -31.70 3.45 -5.50
C ILE A 202 -31.38 4.06 -4.14
N VAL A 203 -32.35 4.69 -3.49
CA VAL A 203 -32.17 5.27 -2.15
C VAL A 203 -31.75 4.20 -1.16
N CYS A 204 -32.41 3.05 -1.15
CA CYS A 204 -32.03 1.94 -0.28
C CYS A 204 -30.58 1.46 -0.54
N LEU A 205 -30.21 1.20 -1.80
CA LEU A 205 -28.89 0.67 -2.16
C LEU A 205 -27.76 1.66 -1.82
N VAL A 206 -27.97 2.96 -2.07
CA VAL A 206 -27.02 4.04 -1.76
C VAL A 206 -26.90 4.24 -0.25
N ASN A 207 -28.01 4.18 0.50
CA ASN A 207 -28.02 4.25 1.97
C ASN A 207 -27.21 3.10 2.58
N THR A 208 -27.42 1.89 2.08
CA THR A 208 -26.76 0.68 2.59
C THR A 208 -25.23 0.71 2.39
N CYS A 209 -24.74 1.53 1.46
CA CYS A 209 -23.31 1.76 1.22
C CYS A 209 -22.73 2.98 1.97
N ASP A 210 -23.52 3.66 2.82
CA ASP A 210 -23.16 4.88 3.56
C ASP A 210 -22.63 6.00 2.64
N VAL A 211 -23.17 6.10 1.42
CA VAL A 211 -22.63 7.03 0.40
C VAL A 211 -23.30 8.40 0.45
N PHE A 212 -24.52 8.50 0.98
CA PHE A 212 -25.29 9.75 0.97
C PHE A 212 -24.57 10.92 1.66
N ARG A 213 -23.84 10.65 2.75
CA ARG A 213 -23.06 11.66 3.48
C ARG A 213 -21.92 12.29 2.68
N PHE A 214 -21.51 11.65 1.59
CA PHE A 214 -20.48 12.16 0.67
C PHE A 214 -21.09 12.86 -0.56
N MET A 215 -22.39 12.66 -0.82
CA MET A 215 -23.10 13.18 -1.98
C MET A 215 -23.99 14.39 -1.65
N PHE A 216 -24.56 14.41 -0.44
CA PHE A 216 -25.47 15.46 0.02
C PHE A 216 -25.07 15.96 1.41
N GLN A 217 -25.46 17.20 1.72
CA GLN A 217 -25.46 17.71 3.09
C GLN A 217 -26.78 17.32 3.73
N LEU A 218 -26.74 16.37 4.67
CA LEU A 218 -27.92 15.85 5.35
C LEU A 218 -28.09 16.47 6.74
N GLU A 219 -29.33 16.82 7.08
CA GLU A 219 -29.78 17.14 8.44
C GLU A 219 -30.52 15.93 9.07
N ASP A 220 -30.77 15.96 10.38
CA ASP A 220 -31.44 14.86 11.10
C ASP A 220 -32.81 14.50 10.48
N GLN A 221 -33.55 15.50 10.00
CA GLN A 221 -34.84 15.31 9.31
C GLN A 221 -34.71 14.59 7.96
N ASP A 222 -33.56 14.68 7.30
CA ASP A 222 -33.30 14.04 6.01
C ASP A 222 -32.94 12.57 6.21
N GLU A 223 -32.20 12.24 7.28
CA GLU A 223 -31.92 10.85 7.66
C GLU A 223 -33.24 10.11 8.02
N GLU A 224 -34.14 10.75 8.78
CA GLU A 224 -35.48 10.20 9.08
C GLU A 224 -36.31 9.98 7.81
N ARG A 225 -36.21 10.89 6.84
CA ARG A 225 -36.91 10.77 5.55
C ARG A 225 -36.33 9.65 4.69
N ILE A 226 -35.01 9.48 4.65
CA ILE A 226 -34.36 8.37 3.95
C ILE A 226 -34.81 7.04 4.53
N ASP A 227 -34.85 6.90 5.86
CA ASP A 227 -35.35 5.69 6.53
C ASP A 227 -36.83 5.43 6.22
N LEU A 228 -37.66 6.47 6.17
CA LEU A 228 -39.06 6.36 5.77
C LEU A 228 -39.19 5.86 4.32
N ILE A 229 -38.43 6.45 3.38
CA ILE A 229 -38.42 6.05 1.97
C ILE A 229 -38.00 4.59 1.84
N CYS A 230 -36.94 4.18 2.54
CA CYS A 230 -36.46 2.80 2.53
C CYS A 230 -37.52 1.81 3.02
N ASN A 231 -38.54 2.27 3.76
CA ASN A 231 -39.65 1.46 4.24
C ASN A 231 -40.88 1.42 3.29
N MET A 232 -40.86 2.12 2.15
CA MET A 232 -42.04 2.26 1.28
C MET A 232 -42.22 1.12 0.25
N ASP A 233 -41.15 0.43 -0.15
CA ASP A 233 -41.19 -0.61 -1.19
C ASP A 233 -40.75 -1.99 -0.70
N LEU A 234 -41.39 -3.05 -1.15
CA LEU A 234 -41.08 -4.42 -0.69
C LEU A 234 -39.85 -5.01 -1.41
N ILE A 235 -39.66 -4.70 -2.70
CA ILE A 235 -38.52 -5.17 -3.50
C ILE A 235 -37.24 -4.47 -3.02
N GLY A 236 -37.30 -3.14 -2.87
CA GLY A 236 -36.22 -2.33 -2.32
C GLY A 236 -35.83 -2.76 -0.91
N ARG A 237 -36.79 -3.09 -0.04
CA ARG A 237 -36.50 -3.59 1.31
C ARG A 237 -35.87 -4.97 1.31
N SER A 238 -36.42 -5.94 0.58
CA SER A 238 -35.88 -7.30 0.58
C SER A 238 -34.46 -7.35 0.02
N ILE A 239 -34.21 -6.64 -1.07
CA ILE A 239 -32.88 -6.57 -1.68
C ILE A 239 -31.92 -5.76 -0.81
N ALA A 240 -32.33 -4.62 -0.25
CA ALA A 240 -31.47 -3.84 0.63
C ALA A 240 -31.21 -4.53 1.97
N ALA A 241 -32.17 -5.27 2.52
CA ALA A 241 -31.96 -6.12 3.68
C ALA A 241 -30.98 -7.24 3.35
N ALA A 242 -31.11 -7.90 2.21
CA ALA A 242 -30.17 -8.92 1.76
C ALA A 242 -28.75 -8.34 1.53
N VAL A 243 -28.63 -7.13 0.99
CA VAL A 243 -27.36 -6.39 0.90
C VAL A 243 -26.86 -6.12 2.33
N SER A 244 -27.64 -5.48 3.19
CA SER A 244 -27.28 -5.11 4.57
C SER A 244 -26.86 -6.31 5.42
N GLU A 245 -27.55 -7.45 5.30
CA GLU A 245 -27.19 -8.72 5.95
C GLU A 245 -25.89 -9.29 5.41
N SER A 246 -25.63 -9.16 4.09
CA SER A 246 -24.34 -9.50 3.48
C SER A 246 -23.21 -8.53 3.86
N LEU A 247 -23.54 -7.33 4.38
CA LEU A 247 -22.60 -6.36 4.95
C LEU A 247 -22.36 -6.58 6.45
N ALA A 248 -23.41 -6.95 7.20
CA ALA A 248 -23.37 -7.23 8.64
C ALA A 248 -22.86 -8.65 8.96
N GLY A 249 -22.97 -9.58 8.01
CA GLY A 249 -22.51 -10.96 8.10
C GLY A 249 -21.37 -11.23 7.14
N PRO A 250 -20.10 -11.29 7.58
CA PRO A 250 -19.05 -11.82 6.74
C PRO A 250 -19.32 -13.31 6.52
N LEU A 251 -19.29 -13.75 5.26
CA LEU A 251 -19.28 -15.15 4.85
C LEU A 251 -18.47 -16.00 5.85
N LEU A 252 -19.22 -16.74 6.67
CA LEU A 252 -18.81 -18.04 7.14
C LEU A 252 -18.69 -18.90 5.89
N GLN A 253 -17.54 -18.85 5.19
CA GLN A 253 -17.12 -20.05 4.50
C GLN A 253 -17.01 -21.11 5.59
N ARG A 254 -18.04 -21.96 5.70
CA ARG A 254 -17.93 -23.29 6.31
C ARG A 254 -17.01 -24.10 5.40
N SER A 255 -15.74 -23.72 5.35
CA SER A 255 -14.71 -24.67 4.96
C SER A 255 -14.79 -25.78 5.98
N ALA A 256 -15.12 -26.99 5.53
CA ALA A 256 -15.24 -28.18 6.37
C ALA A 256 -13.90 -28.58 7.05
N LEU A 257 -12.82 -27.84 6.79
CA LEU A 257 -11.49 -28.06 7.36
C LEU A 257 -10.97 -26.77 8.00
N THR A 258 -11.56 -26.35 9.12
CA THR A 258 -10.97 -25.29 9.95
C THR A 258 -10.11 -25.93 11.04
N LYS A 259 -8.79 -25.90 10.85
CA LYS A 259 -7.85 -26.20 11.93
C LYS A 259 -7.97 -25.13 13.01
N LYS A 260 -7.91 -25.53 14.29
CA LYS A 260 -7.80 -24.57 15.40
C LYS A 260 -6.40 -23.96 15.36
N ILE A 261 -6.32 -22.63 15.43
CA ILE A 261 -5.02 -21.95 15.51
C ILE A 261 -4.32 -22.38 16.82
N PRO A 262 -3.13 -22.99 16.73
CA PRO A 262 -2.41 -23.41 17.91
C PRO A 262 -1.85 -22.21 18.65
N VAL A 263 -1.95 -22.27 19.99
CA VAL A 263 -1.42 -21.25 20.88
C VAL A 263 -0.04 -21.69 21.34
N VAL A 264 0.97 -20.86 21.09
CA VAL A 264 2.34 -21.14 21.50
C VAL A 264 2.44 -21.06 23.02
N SER A 265 3.09 -22.06 23.61
CA SER A 265 3.38 -22.07 25.04
C SER A 265 4.36 -20.95 25.40
N LEU A 266 4.04 -20.13 26.41
CA LEU A 266 4.96 -19.10 26.94
C LEU A 266 6.31 -19.71 27.37
N ARG A 267 6.30 -20.93 27.91
CA ARG A 267 7.53 -21.65 28.26
C ARG A 267 8.37 -21.89 27.01
N ARG A 268 7.78 -22.39 25.93
CA ARG A 268 8.48 -22.64 24.67
C ARG A 268 9.04 -21.35 24.06
N LEU A 269 8.27 -20.27 24.09
CA LEU A 269 8.71 -18.96 23.64
C LEU A 269 9.94 -18.48 24.44
N VAL A 270 9.88 -18.51 25.77
CA VAL A 270 10.96 -18.00 26.66
C VAL A 270 12.24 -18.83 26.56
N PHE A 271 12.12 -20.15 26.39
CA PHE A 271 13.28 -21.05 26.26
C PHE A 271 13.82 -21.18 24.82
N ASN A 272 13.19 -20.55 23.83
CA ASN A 272 13.72 -20.55 22.46
C ASN A 272 15.07 -19.80 22.40
N ARG A 273 16.06 -20.41 21.75
CA ARG A 273 17.43 -19.89 21.64
C ARG A 273 17.52 -18.51 20.96
N HIS A 274 16.65 -18.25 20.00
CA HIS A 274 16.65 -17.02 19.20
C HIS A 274 16.02 -15.83 19.92
N LEU A 275 15.19 -16.08 20.95
CA LEU A 275 14.68 -15.00 21.80
C LEU A 275 15.81 -14.27 22.53
N ARG A 276 16.81 -15.03 23.03
CA ARG A 276 17.96 -14.46 23.77
C ARG A 276 18.91 -13.67 22.87
N THR A 277 19.04 -14.07 21.60
CA THR A 277 19.88 -13.36 20.63
C THR A 277 19.14 -12.19 19.96
N GLY A 278 17.81 -12.14 20.07
CA GLY A 278 16.95 -11.16 19.40
C GLY A 278 16.71 -11.46 17.93
N ASN A 279 17.09 -12.64 17.43
CA ASN A 279 16.90 -13.03 16.02
C ASN A 279 15.44 -13.45 15.78
N PHE A 280 14.56 -12.47 15.66
CA PHE A 280 13.12 -12.70 15.53
C PHE A 280 12.70 -13.47 14.26
N PRO A 281 13.28 -13.24 13.07
CA PRO A 281 13.04 -14.10 11.91
C PRO A 281 13.25 -15.59 12.20
N ALA A 282 14.38 -15.94 12.80
CA ALA A 282 14.70 -17.32 13.16
C ALA A 282 13.76 -17.86 14.25
N LEU A 283 13.40 -17.04 15.23
CA LEU A 283 12.39 -17.40 16.23
C LEU A 283 11.04 -17.75 15.58
N PHE A 284 10.56 -16.94 14.63
CA PHE A 284 9.30 -17.21 13.96
C PHE A 284 9.37 -18.42 13.03
N ALA A 285 10.54 -18.72 12.45
CA ALA A 285 10.77 -19.95 11.70
C ALA A 285 10.65 -21.19 12.59
N ASP A 286 11.37 -21.22 13.74
CA ASP A 286 11.29 -22.31 14.72
C ASP A 286 9.84 -22.53 15.19
N LEU A 287 9.11 -21.45 15.48
CA LEU A 287 7.71 -21.52 15.92
C LEU A 287 6.78 -22.03 14.80
N ALA A 288 7.01 -21.63 13.56
CA ALA A 288 6.23 -22.11 12.43
C ALA A 288 6.51 -23.59 12.12
N GLU A 289 7.73 -24.07 12.33
CA GLU A 289 8.07 -25.48 12.21
C GLU A 289 7.40 -26.33 13.30
N GLU A 290 7.36 -25.85 14.55
CA GLU A 290 6.75 -26.58 15.68
C GLU A 290 5.21 -26.52 15.69
N TYR A 291 4.62 -25.37 15.39
CA TYR A 291 3.17 -25.12 15.52
C TYR A 291 2.42 -25.05 14.18
N GLY A 292 3.14 -24.99 13.06
CA GLY A 292 2.57 -24.79 11.73
C GLY A 292 2.58 -23.32 11.29
N PRO A 293 2.18 -23.05 10.02
CA PRO A 293 2.36 -21.76 9.36
C PRO A 293 1.48 -20.63 9.92
N VAL A 294 0.47 -20.97 10.72
CA VAL A 294 -0.39 -20.01 11.42
C VAL A 294 -0.42 -20.40 12.89
N PHE A 295 0.05 -19.50 13.76
CA PHE A 295 0.12 -19.73 15.20
C PHE A 295 -0.22 -18.45 15.98
N GLU A 296 -0.58 -18.60 17.25
CA GLU A 296 -0.98 -17.49 18.11
C GLU A 296 -0.03 -17.32 19.30
N LEU A 297 0.42 -16.09 19.55
CA LEU A 297 1.14 -15.71 20.77
C LEU A 297 0.19 -14.96 21.71
N ARG A 298 0.21 -15.31 23.01
CA ARG A 298 -0.54 -14.62 24.07
C ARG A 298 0.39 -14.08 25.16
N PRO A 299 1.08 -12.96 24.92
CA PRO A 299 1.87 -12.32 25.97
C PRO A 299 0.95 -11.84 27.11
N PRO A 300 1.44 -11.83 28.35
CA PRO A 300 0.68 -11.25 29.45
C PRO A 300 0.43 -9.76 29.20
N PHE A 301 -0.78 -9.29 29.49
CA PHE A 301 -1.21 -7.87 29.36
C PHE A 301 -1.25 -7.32 27.93
N GLN A 302 -1.26 -8.17 26.90
CA GLN A 302 -1.44 -7.79 25.50
C GLN A 302 -2.53 -8.63 24.84
N ASP A 303 -3.12 -8.09 23.78
CA ASP A 303 -4.09 -8.84 22.96
C ASP A 303 -3.41 -10.03 22.27
N PRO A 304 -4.16 -11.12 21.99
CA PRO A 304 -3.63 -12.24 21.23
C PRO A 304 -3.11 -11.80 19.86
N MET A 305 -1.93 -12.31 19.48
CA MET A 305 -1.25 -11.98 18.24
C MET A 305 -1.22 -13.21 17.33
N ILE A 306 -1.89 -13.13 16.18
CA ILE A 306 -1.89 -14.22 15.19
C ILE A 306 -0.74 -13.99 14.21
N PHE A 307 0.14 -14.96 14.04
CA PHE A 307 1.27 -14.90 13.12
C PHE A 307 1.01 -15.74 11.87
N LEU A 308 1.41 -15.21 10.72
CA LEU A 308 1.47 -15.91 9.44
C LEU A 308 2.95 -16.04 9.03
N ALA A 309 3.48 -17.25 8.99
CA ALA A 309 4.89 -17.52 8.72
C ALA A 309 5.07 -18.67 7.73
N GLY A 310 5.92 -18.43 6.73
CA GLY A 310 6.33 -19.43 5.75
C GLY A 310 6.11 -19.02 4.30
N PRO A 311 6.65 -19.79 3.34
CA PRO A 311 6.60 -19.47 1.92
C PRO A 311 5.17 -19.50 1.35
N GLU A 312 4.28 -20.35 1.85
CA GLU A 312 2.88 -20.42 1.41
C GLU A 312 2.04 -19.26 1.94
N THR A 313 2.22 -18.87 3.22
CA THR A 313 1.56 -17.69 3.77
C THR A 313 2.03 -16.42 3.04
N ASN A 314 3.31 -16.34 2.67
CA ASN A 314 3.82 -15.24 1.85
C ASN A 314 3.15 -15.18 0.47
N ARG A 315 2.97 -16.32 -0.20
CA ARG A 315 2.22 -16.40 -1.47
C ARG A 315 0.77 -15.96 -1.29
N TRP A 316 0.12 -16.42 -0.22
CA TRP A 316 -1.26 -16.05 0.07
C TRP A 316 -1.38 -14.55 0.28
N VAL A 317 -0.51 -13.93 1.10
CA VAL A 317 -0.49 -12.47 1.30
C VAL A 317 -0.26 -11.74 -0.01
N HIS A 318 0.66 -12.21 -0.86
CA HIS A 318 0.93 -11.59 -2.14
C HIS A 318 -0.29 -11.62 -3.08
N ARG A 319 -1.03 -12.73 -3.12
CA ARG A 319 -2.18 -12.91 -4.02
C ARG A 319 -3.45 -12.27 -3.49
N ASN A 320 -3.74 -12.47 -2.20
CA ASN A 320 -5.04 -12.17 -1.59
C ASN A 320 -4.98 -10.98 -0.63
N GLY A 321 -3.79 -10.52 -0.23
CA GLY A 321 -3.63 -9.51 0.82
C GLY A 321 -4.40 -8.22 0.55
N ARG A 322 -4.49 -7.76 -0.71
CA ARG A 322 -5.27 -6.57 -1.08
C ARG A 322 -6.75 -6.67 -0.71
N MET A 323 -7.34 -7.86 -0.77
CA MET A 323 -8.77 -8.10 -0.54
C MET A 323 -9.09 -8.31 0.95
N TYR A 324 -8.14 -8.86 1.71
CA TYR A 324 -8.37 -9.31 3.07
C TYR A 324 -7.61 -8.52 4.14
N LEU A 325 -6.60 -7.74 3.78
CA LEU A 325 -5.69 -7.11 4.74
C LEU A 325 -5.60 -5.59 4.51
N ARG A 326 -5.69 -4.82 5.59
CA ARG A 326 -5.46 -3.37 5.60
C ARG A 326 -4.42 -2.94 6.62
N THR A 327 -3.81 -1.79 6.43
CA THR A 327 -2.81 -1.19 7.33
C THR A 327 -3.36 -0.05 8.17
N LYS A 328 -4.48 0.56 7.78
CA LYS A 328 -5.05 1.77 8.41
C LYS A 328 -5.10 1.74 9.94
N ASP A 329 -5.72 0.72 10.55
CA ASP A 329 -5.91 0.67 12.01
C ASP A 329 -4.59 0.59 12.78
N TYR A 330 -3.54 0.10 12.12
CA TYR A 330 -2.24 -0.06 12.73
C TYR A 330 -1.44 1.24 12.77
N PHE A 331 -1.52 2.04 11.70
CA PHE A 331 -0.76 3.28 11.57
C PHE A 331 -1.51 4.53 12.02
N SER A 332 -2.84 4.48 12.18
CA SER A 332 -3.67 5.66 12.51
C SER A 332 -3.24 6.39 13.78
N ASP A 333 -2.81 5.65 14.79
CA ASP A 333 -2.33 6.23 16.05
C ASP A 333 -0.93 6.87 15.91
N PHE A 334 -0.12 6.36 14.98
CA PHE A 334 1.21 6.88 14.69
C PHE A 334 1.16 8.15 13.83
N GLU A 335 0.32 8.21 12.79
CA GLU A 335 0.16 9.43 11.96
C GLU A 335 -0.38 10.61 12.78
N LYS A 336 -1.26 10.37 13.76
CA LYS A 336 -1.74 11.38 14.70
C LYS A 336 -0.63 12.05 15.50
N VAL A 337 0.49 11.37 15.77
CA VAL A 337 1.67 11.97 16.43
C VAL A 337 2.26 13.10 15.59
N TYR A 338 2.09 13.03 14.26
CA TYR A 338 2.51 14.06 13.31
C TYR A 338 1.39 15.06 12.99
N GLY A 339 0.18 14.85 13.51
CA GLY A 339 -1.03 15.56 13.09
C GLY A 339 -1.50 15.18 11.68
N ALA A 340 -1.00 14.08 11.12
CA ALA A 340 -1.29 13.63 9.76
C ALA A 340 -2.41 12.59 9.74
N SER A 341 -3.00 12.38 8.56
CA SER A 341 -4.00 11.34 8.29
C SER A 341 -3.90 10.85 6.84
N GLY A 342 -3.92 9.54 6.62
CA GLY A 342 -3.88 8.98 5.26
C GLY A 342 -2.52 9.19 4.58
N VAL A 343 -1.45 8.84 5.28
CA VAL A 343 -0.08 8.83 4.75
C VAL A 343 0.24 7.50 4.10
N LEU A 344 1.27 7.45 3.24
CA LEU A 344 1.59 6.26 2.44
C LEU A 344 1.56 4.92 3.22
N PRO A 345 2.09 4.80 4.46
CA PRO A 345 2.02 3.53 5.20
C PRO A 345 0.62 3.14 5.73
N SER A 346 -0.28 4.10 5.94
CA SER A 346 -1.63 3.90 6.49
C SER A 346 -2.72 3.80 5.42
N LEU A 347 -2.43 4.19 4.18
CA LEU A 347 -3.36 4.08 3.06
C LEU A 347 -3.43 2.65 2.52
N ASP A 348 -4.62 2.28 2.03
CA ASP A 348 -4.89 1.06 1.29
C ASP A 348 -5.70 1.38 0.02
N GLY A 349 -5.93 0.38 -0.83
CA GLY A 349 -6.82 0.52 -2.00
C GLY A 349 -6.33 1.52 -3.06
N ALA A 350 -7.26 2.29 -3.62
CA ALA A 350 -7.01 3.19 -4.75
C ALA A 350 -6.10 4.36 -4.38
N ASP A 351 -6.30 5.00 -3.23
CA ASP A 351 -5.48 6.13 -2.77
C ASP A 351 -4.03 5.71 -2.53
N HIS A 352 -3.82 4.56 -1.92
CA HIS A 352 -2.48 3.99 -1.75
C HIS A 352 -1.79 3.76 -3.10
N PHE A 353 -2.51 3.21 -4.09
CA PHE A 353 -1.97 3.01 -5.42
C PHE A 353 -1.63 4.33 -6.11
N ARG A 354 -2.53 5.32 -6.02
CA ARG A 354 -2.34 6.66 -6.58
C ARG A 354 -1.13 7.33 -5.95
N LEU A 355 -1.00 7.33 -4.63
CA LEU A 355 0.12 7.95 -3.93
C LEU A 355 1.44 7.22 -4.22
N ARG A 356 1.47 5.87 -4.22
CA ARG A 356 2.65 5.10 -4.66
C ARG A 356 3.06 5.46 -6.08
N LYS A 357 2.11 5.55 -7.02
CA LYS A 357 2.40 5.85 -8.42
C LYS A 357 2.99 7.26 -8.56
N SER A 358 2.41 8.25 -7.88
CA SER A 358 2.92 9.62 -7.85
C SER A 358 4.32 9.72 -7.25
N LEU A 359 4.60 8.98 -6.19
CA LEU A 359 5.90 9.02 -5.51
C LEU A 359 6.94 8.06 -6.08
N GLY A 360 6.54 7.06 -6.88
CA GLY A 360 7.41 6.02 -7.41
C GLY A 360 8.69 6.53 -8.08
N PRO A 361 8.63 7.55 -8.97
CA PRO A 361 9.81 8.14 -9.57
C PRO A 361 10.82 8.69 -8.54
N ALA A 362 10.34 9.29 -7.44
CA ALA A 362 11.18 9.87 -6.39
C ALA A 362 12.01 8.82 -5.64
N TYR A 363 11.49 7.59 -5.52
CA TYR A 363 12.16 6.45 -4.87
C TYR A 363 12.83 5.49 -5.86
N SER A 364 12.86 5.83 -7.15
CA SER A 364 13.33 4.93 -8.20
C SER A 364 14.85 4.79 -8.19
N ARG A 365 15.34 3.64 -8.68
CA ARG A 365 16.77 3.46 -8.97
C ARG A 365 17.28 4.56 -9.90
N GLY A 366 16.51 4.91 -10.93
CA GLY A 366 16.88 5.93 -11.91
C GLY A 366 17.12 7.31 -11.30
N ARG A 367 16.38 7.70 -10.26
CA ARG A 367 16.61 8.99 -9.59
C ARG A 367 17.93 9.02 -8.81
N LEU A 368 18.31 7.93 -8.16
CA LEU A 368 19.61 7.83 -7.50
C LEU A 368 20.75 7.79 -8.53
N MET A 369 20.56 7.07 -9.63
CA MET A 369 21.54 6.99 -10.73
C MET A 369 21.91 8.39 -11.28
N GLY A 370 20.94 9.29 -11.42
CA GLY A 370 21.18 10.66 -11.88
C GLY A 370 21.87 11.58 -10.86
N GLN A 371 22.20 11.08 -9.66
CA GLN A 371 22.77 11.86 -8.56
C GLN A 371 23.98 11.16 -7.92
N LEU A 372 24.62 10.20 -8.61
CA LEU A 372 25.73 9.42 -8.05
C LEU A 372 26.94 10.29 -7.65
N ASP A 373 27.24 11.35 -8.41
CA ASP A 373 28.32 12.28 -8.07
C ASP A 373 28.16 12.86 -6.67
N GLN A 374 26.92 13.22 -6.32
CA GLN A 374 26.58 13.72 -4.99
C GLN A 374 26.68 12.62 -3.93
N VAL A 375 26.26 11.38 -4.26
CA VAL A 375 26.41 10.21 -3.37
C VAL A 375 27.88 9.96 -3.02
N TYR A 376 28.78 10.00 -4.01
CA TYR A 376 30.22 9.81 -3.80
C TYR A 376 30.81 10.92 -2.96
N LYS A 377 30.50 12.18 -3.30
CA LYS A 377 30.96 13.34 -2.55
C LYS A 377 30.54 13.29 -1.08
N ASP A 378 29.26 13.03 -0.81
CA ASP A 378 28.72 12.99 0.55
C ASP A 378 29.29 11.80 1.34
N ALA A 379 29.47 10.64 0.68
CA ALA A 379 30.14 9.50 1.29
C ALA A 379 31.58 9.84 1.69
N ARG A 380 32.39 10.39 0.78
CA ARG A 380 33.79 10.74 1.04
C ARG A 380 33.92 11.81 2.11
N THR A 381 33.07 12.83 2.07
CA THR A 381 33.00 13.87 3.11
C THR A 381 32.76 13.24 4.48
N HIS A 382 31.82 12.29 4.57
CA HIS A 382 31.53 11.62 5.83
C HIS A 382 32.67 10.67 6.28
N MET A 383 33.32 9.99 5.34
CA MET A 383 34.46 9.12 5.62
C MET A 383 35.74 9.88 5.96
N ALA A 384 35.87 11.16 5.60
CA ALA A 384 37.02 11.99 5.93
C ALA A 384 37.20 12.18 7.46
N ASP A 385 36.10 12.03 8.22
CA ASP A 385 36.12 12.06 9.68
C ASP A 385 36.60 10.72 10.31
N TRP A 386 36.94 9.71 9.51
CA TRP A 386 37.37 8.40 10.00
C TRP A 386 38.87 8.37 10.25
N THR A 387 39.25 8.11 11.50
CA THR A 387 40.65 8.01 11.93
C THR A 387 41.08 6.54 11.99
N VAL A 388 42.22 6.23 11.38
CA VAL A 388 42.83 4.89 11.48
C VAL A 388 43.16 4.58 12.95
N GLY A 389 42.79 3.38 13.40
CA GLY A 389 42.95 2.92 14.78
C GLY A 389 41.69 3.09 15.63
N ASP A 390 40.83 4.06 15.31
CA ASP A 390 39.62 4.35 16.09
C ASP A 390 38.51 3.34 15.83
N SER A 391 37.61 3.23 16.81
CA SER A 391 36.43 2.34 16.76
C SER A 391 35.13 3.11 16.92
N TYR A 392 34.26 3.02 15.92
CA TYR A 392 33.00 3.76 15.85
C TYR A 392 31.80 2.84 16.10
N PRO A 393 30.77 3.27 16.85
CA PRO A 393 29.53 2.50 17.00
C PRO A 393 28.87 2.25 15.63
N ALA A 394 28.72 0.98 15.24
CA ALA A 394 28.35 0.58 13.88
C ALA A 394 27.05 1.24 13.39
N THR A 395 25.96 1.08 14.15
CA THR A 395 24.65 1.65 13.80
C THR A 395 24.70 3.17 13.68
N ARG A 396 25.43 3.88 14.56
CA ARG A 396 25.50 5.34 14.52
C ARG A 396 26.30 5.81 13.30
N MET A 397 27.45 5.18 13.05
CA MET A 397 28.30 5.48 11.89
C MET A 397 27.53 5.31 10.58
N CYS A 398 26.90 4.15 10.37
CA CYS A 398 26.16 3.85 9.14
C CYS A 398 24.92 4.74 8.96
N ARG A 399 24.12 4.97 10.01
CA ARG A 399 22.93 5.84 9.92
C ARG A 399 23.30 7.28 9.58
N ARG A 400 24.39 7.83 10.15
CA ARG A 400 24.83 9.19 9.83
C ARG A 400 25.36 9.30 8.39
N MET A 401 26.14 8.33 7.94
CA MET A 401 26.61 8.28 6.54
C MET A 401 25.44 8.25 5.56
N ILE A 402 24.46 7.36 5.78
CA ILE A 402 23.28 7.28 4.93
C ILE A 402 22.47 8.57 4.98
N ASN A 403 22.27 9.16 6.16
CA ASN A 403 21.53 10.41 6.27
C ASN A 403 22.22 11.59 5.57
N ALA A 404 23.56 11.60 5.55
CA ALA A 404 24.34 12.65 4.89
C ALA A 404 24.12 12.66 3.38
N GLN A 405 23.80 11.50 2.80
CA GLN A 405 23.42 11.36 1.41
C GLN A 405 21.91 11.57 1.21
N LEU A 406 21.09 10.90 2.02
CA LEU A 406 19.67 10.74 1.74
C LEU A 406 18.88 12.03 2.01
N SER A 407 19.25 12.83 3.02
CA SER A 407 18.53 14.09 3.26
C SER A 407 18.79 15.15 2.17
N PRO A 408 20.04 15.40 1.71
CA PRO A 408 20.24 16.28 0.56
C PRO A 408 19.61 15.75 -0.73
N LEU A 409 19.66 14.44 -0.99
CA LEU A 409 19.15 13.86 -2.24
C LEU A 409 17.61 13.82 -2.32
N MET A 410 16.92 13.71 -1.18
CA MET A 410 15.46 13.53 -1.17
C MET A 410 14.70 14.80 -0.80
N ILE A 411 15.30 15.68 0.01
CA ILE A 411 14.63 16.89 0.49
C ILE A 411 15.52 18.13 0.39
N SER A 412 16.61 18.09 -0.38
CA SER A 412 17.56 19.20 -0.63
C SER A 412 18.05 19.96 0.61
N ILE A 413 18.01 19.31 1.77
CA ILE A 413 18.35 19.90 3.06
C ILE A 413 19.29 18.95 3.79
N ASP A 414 20.42 19.47 4.25
CA ASP A 414 21.23 18.79 5.26
C ASP A 414 20.52 18.84 6.63
N SER A 415 20.41 17.66 7.23
CA SER A 415 19.74 17.40 8.51
C SER A 415 20.65 16.68 9.52
N GLN A 416 21.96 16.63 9.29
CA GLN A 416 22.92 15.93 10.16
C GLN A 416 22.95 16.44 11.60
N ASP A 417 22.71 17.74 11.80
CA ASP A 417 22.69 18.41 13.09
C ASP A 417 21.50 17.99 13.97
N ILE A 418 20.35 17.70 13.36
CA ILE A 418 19.11 17.31 14.04
C ILE A 418 18.80 15.82 13.98
N PHE A 419 19.60 15.03 13.25
CA PHE A 419 19.32 13.63 12.93
C PHE A 419 19.18 12.72 14.17
N ASP A 420 20.09 12.84 15.15
CA ASP A 420 20.08 12.02 16.35
C ASP A 420 18.82 12.28 17.19
N ASP A 421 18.40 13.54 17.30
CA ASP A 421 17.18 13.92 18.03
C ASP A 421 15.91 13.40 17.34
N LEU A 422 15.79 13.57 16.03
CA LEU A 422 14.62 13.09 15.28
C LEU A 422 14.55 11.56 15.23
N THR A 423 15.70 10.87 15.23
CA THR A 423 15.77 9.41 15.37
C THR A 423 15.20 8.95 16.70
N VAL A 424 15.60 9.57 17.82
CA VAL A 424 15.07 9.22 19.16
C VAL A 424 13.55 9.43 19.23
N PHE A 425 13.06 10.54 18.68
CA PHE A 425 11.62 10.82 18.61
C PHE A 425 10.87 9.75 17.80
N LYS A 426 11.32 9.45 16.58
CA LYS A 426 10.72 8.45 15.68
C LYS A 426 10.70 7.06 16.30
N GLU A 427 11.83 6.60 16.83
CA GLU A 427 11.90 5.28 17.46
C GLU A 427 11.00 5.18 18.70
N ARG A 428 10.86 6.27 19.47
CA ARG A 428 9.93 6.31 20.60
C ARG A 428 8.48 6.24 20.12
N ALA A 429 8.12 7.00 19.08
CA ALA A 429 6.77 7.01 18.53
C ALA A 429 6.36 5.64 17.96
N LEU A 430 7.25 4.97 17.24
CA LEU A 430 7.05 3.61 16.76
C LEU A 430 6.86 2.62 17.93
N ASN A 431 7.74 2.66 18.93
CA ASN A 431 7.62 1.73 20.06
C ASN A 431 6.34 1.94 20.90
N VAL A 432 5.78 3.15 20.92
CA VAL A 432 4.55 3.48 21.65
C VAL A 432 3.29 3.12 20.86
N HIS A 433 3.19 3.53 19.59
CA HIS A 433 1.95 3.42 18.81
C HIS A 433 1.90 2.22 17.87
N ILE A 434 3.06 1.79 17.36
CA ILE A 434 3.18 0.70 16.39
C ILE A 434 3.43 -0.61 17.14
N LEU A 435 4.54 -0.73 17.87
CA LEU A 435 4.86 -1.98 18.58
C LEU A 435 4.15 -2.12 19.93
N LYS A 436 3.59 -1.03 20.48
CA LYS A 436 2.90 -0.99 21.77
C LYS A 436 3.71 -1.58 22.95
N VAL A 437 5.04 -1.55 22.85
CA VAL A 437 5.97 -2.03 23.89
C VAL A 437 6.31 -0.97 24.94
N LEU A 438 5.89 0.28 24.70
CA LEU A 438 6.18 1.44 25.54
C LEU A 438 4.89 2.21 25.89
N PRO A 439 4.71 2.70 27.13
CA PRO A 439 3.52 3.46 27.52
C PRO A 439 3.34 4.80 26.77
N LYS A 440 2.07 5.16 26.48
CA LYS A 440 1.71 6.40 25.75
C LYS A 440 2.22 7.69 26.38
N PHE A 441 2.36 7.76 27.71
CA PHE A 441 2.84 8.97 28.38
C PHE A 441 4.28 9.35 28.04
N MET A 442 5.10 8.42 27.53
CA MET A 442 6.51 8.71 27.22
C MET A 442 6.68 9.69 26.05
N LEU A 443 5.68 9.84 25.19
CA LEU A 443 5.67 10.88 24.15
C LEU A 443 5.30 12.27 24.69
N LYS A 444 4.74 12.35 25.91
CA LYS A 444 4.32 13.62 26.54
C LYS A 444 5.45 14.27 27.36
N THR A 445 6.63 13.66 27.43
CA THR A 445 7.77 14.21 28.19
C THR A 445 8.28 15.52 27.59
N PRO A 446 8.83 16.46 28.38
CA PRO A 446 9.37 17.73 27.86
C PRO A 446 10.42 17.53 26.76
N SER A 447 11.24 16.49 26.90
CA SER A 447 12.27 16.10 25.93
C SER A 447 11.68 15.68 24.57
N MET A 448 10.53 14.99 24.56
CA MET A 448 9.84 14.63 23.31
C MET A 448 9.11 15.83 22.69
N LYS A 449 8.47 16.67 23.52
CA LYS A 449 7.85 17.92 23.05
C LYS A 449 8.85 18.84 22.36
N ARG A 450 10.10 18.92 22.85
CA ARG A 450 11.18 19.68 22.20
C ARG A 450 11.51 19.13 20.81
N ARG A 451 11.57 17.80 20.66
CA ARG A 451 11.92 17.15 19.39
C ARG A 451 10.84 17.28 18.32
N ILE A 452 9.57 17.33 18.73
CA ILE A 452 8.46 17.66 17.80
C ILE A 452 8.68 19.06 17.21
N LYS A 453 9.11 20.04 18.01
CA LYS A 453 9.42 21.39 17.49
C LYS A 453 10.59 21.41 16.51
N ILE A 454 11.60 20.56 16.72
CA ILE A 454 12.71 20.40 15.77
C ILE A 454 12.20 19.86 14.42
N LEU A 455 11.21 18.98 14.45
CA LEU A 455 10.56 18.49 13.24
C LEU A 455 9.81 19.62 12.50
N ASP A 456 9.11 20.49 13.23
CA ASP A 456 8.45 21.67 12.63
C ASP A 456 9.48 22.57 11.91
N GLN A 457 10.62 22.84 12.55
CA GLN A 457 11.72 23.62 11.95
C GLN A 457 12.28 22.97 10.68
N LEU A 458 12.40 21.65 10.64
CA LEU A 458 12.82 20.94 9.43
C LEU A 458 11.81 21.13 8.30
N VAL A 459 10.51 21.01 8.59
CA VAL A 459 9.44 21.19 7.59
C VAL A 459 9.48 22.61 7.02
N GLU A 460 9.60 23.63 7.88
CA GLU A 460 9.74 25.03 7.46
C GLU A 460 10.99 25.24 6.59
N LYS A 461 12.13 24.63 6.96
CA LYS A 461 13.38 24.69 6.19
C LYS A 461 13.24 24.03 4.82
N VAL A 462 12.53 22.89 4.74
CA VAL A 462 12.24 22.24 3.47
C VAL A 462 11.32 23.12 2.62
N GLN A 463 10.18 23.58 3.15
CA GLN A 463 9.25 24.41 2.38
C GLN A 463 9.90 25.70 1.84
N SER A 464 10.68 26.40 2.67
CA SER A 464 11.40 27.61 2.24
C SER A 464 12.48 27.32 1.20
N GLY A 465 13.16 26.17 1.29
CA GLY A 465 14.14 25.72 0.30
C GLY A 465 13.55 25.21 -1.02
N HIS A 466 12.24 24.93 -1.09
CA HIS A 466 11.58 24.32 -2.25
C HIS A 466 10.65 25.29 -3.00
N THR A 467 10.90 26.59 -2.90
CA THR A 467 10.21 27.57 -3.74
C THR A 467 10.71 27.49 -5.19
N PRO A 468 9.89 27.84 -6.21
CA PRO A 468 10.32 27.82 -7.60
C PRO A 468 11.62 28.61 -7.87
N ALA A 469 11.84 29.71 -7.14
CA ALA A 469 13.05 30.51 -7.24
C ALA A 469 14.29 29.79 -6.70
N GLN A 470 14.16 29.09 -5.56
CA GLN A 470 15.28 28.36 -4.93
C GLN A 470 15.64 27.07 -5.67
N ARG A 471 14.67 26.47 -6.37
CA ARG A 471 14.84 25.20 -7.09
C ARG A 471 15.14 25.38 -8.58
N ALA A 472 15.27 26.60 -9.06
CA ALA A 472 15.57 26.89 -10.46
C ALA A 472 16.88 26.20 -10.89
N GLY A 473 16.82 25.34 -11.91
CA GLY A 473 17.97 24.60 -12.44
C GLY A 473 18.45 23.42 -11.57
N SER A 474 17.79 23.13 -10.44
CA SER A 474 18.12 21.98 -9.59
C SER A 474 17.38 20.71 -10.06
N PRO A 475 17.97 19.52 -9.92
CA PRO A 475 17.27 18.26 -10.14
C PRO A 475 16.09 18.12 -9.18
N ARG A 476 14.96 17.63 -9.68
CA ARG A 476 13.77 17.40 -8.87
C ARG A 476 13.99 16.31 -7.81
N ASP A 477 13.55 16.55 -6.58
CA ASP A 477 13.64 15.59 -5.46
C ASP A 477 12.26 15.13 -4.94
N LEU A 478 12.23 14.39 -3.82
CA LEU A 478 10.97 13.90 -3.24
C LEU A 478 10.14 15.06 -2.64
N ALA A 479 10.77 16.06 -2.03
CA ALA A 479 10.07 17.20 -1.47
C ALA A 479 9.40 18.02 -2.58
N ASP A 480 10.07 18.24 -3.72
CA ASP A 480 9.48 18.87 -4.91
C ASP A 480 8.23 18.11 -5.39
N ASP A 481 8.33 16.78 -5.50
CA ASP A 481 7.22 15.92 -5.95
C ASP A 481 6.04 15.96 -4.96
N LEU A 482 6.30 15.92 -3.65
CA LEU A 482 5.29 16.01 -2.60
C LEU A 482 4.61 17.37 -2.54
N LEU A 483 5.38 18.46 -2.58
CA LEU A 483 4.87 19.82 -2.54
C LEU A 483 4.06 20.15 -3.81
N SER A 484 4.51 19.66 -4.96
CA SER A 484 3.75 19.80 -6.21
C SER A 484 2.45 19.01 -6.17
N LEU A 485 2.46 17.79 -5.61
CA LEU A 485 1.26 16.98 -5.44
C LEU A 485 0.27 17.66 -4.48
N HIS A 486 0.75 18.15 -3.34
CA HIS A 486 -0.03 18.95 -2.40
C HIS A 486 -0.63 20.20 -3.06
N ALA A 487 0.15 20.97 -3.82
CA ALA A 487 -0.34 22.15 -4.51
C ALA A 487 -1.40 21.82 -5.58
N SER A 488 -1.25 20.69 -6.29
CA SER A 488 -2.19 20.25 -7.32
C SER A 488 -3.49 19.66 -6.76
N ASP A 489 -3.43 19.03 -5.59
CA ASP A 489 -4.57 18.36 -4.95
C ASP A 489 -4.39 18.37 -3.41
N PRO A 490 -4.70 19.52 -2.76
CA PRO A 490 -4.56 19.65 -1.31
C PRO A 490 -5.49 18.74 -0.52
N GLN A 491 -6.58 18.23 -1.12
CA GLN A 491 -7.47 17.27 -0.47
C GLN A 491 -6.83 15.88 -0.42
N PHE A 492 -6.14 15.48 -1.50
CA PHE A 492 -5.44 14.20 -1.57
C PHE A 492 -4.17 14.15 -0.72
N VAL A 493 -3.40 15.25 -0.68
CA VAL A 493 -2.28 15.40 0.26
C VAL A 493 -2.51 16.67 1.08
N PRO A 494 -3.20 16.59 2.22
CA PRO A 494 -3.42 17.73 3.10
C PRO A 494 -2.13 18.35 3.65
N GLU A 495 -2.16 19.65 3.95
CA GLU A 495 -1.02 20.36 4.55
C GLU A 495 -0.58 19.71 5.87
N THR A 496 -1.54 19.19 6.64
CA THR A 496 -1.29 18.46 7.88
C THR A 496 -0.43 17.21 7.68
N ASN A 497 -0.40 16.64 6.48
CA ASN A 497 0.43 15.48 6.14
C ASN A 497 1.89 15.84 5.87
N LEU A 498 2.21 17.11 5.56
CA LEU A 498 3.56 17.55 5.18
C LEU A 498 4.60 17.21 6.25
N ARG A 499 4.25 17.34 7.53
CA ARG A 499 5.09 16.93 8.67
C ARG A 499 5.56 15.49 8.58
N PHE A 500 4.66 14.58 8.19
CA PHE A 500 4.98 13.17 8.06
C PHE A 500 5.82 12.94 6.81
N VAL A 501 5.32 13.38 5.65
CA VAL A 501 5.88 13.01 4.34
C VAL A 501 7.24 13.64 4.08
N LEU A 502 7.46 14.91 4.48
CA LEU A 502 8.77 15.57 4.34
C LEU A 502 9.80 15.02 5.33
N SER A 503 9.36 14.35 6.40
CA SER A 503 10.25 13.65 7.33
C SER A 503 10.58 12.22 6.91
N ALA A 504 10.00 11.73 5.79
CA ALA A 504 10.16 10.34 5.34
C ALA A 504 11.62 9.97 5.06
N ALA A 505 12.41 10.92 4.55
CA ALA A 505 13.86 10.75 4.35
C ALA A 505 14.56 10.27 5.63
N LEU A 506 14.27 10.88 6.79
CA LEU A 506 14.87 10.46 8.06
C LEU A 506 14.50 9.03 8.47
N ILE A 507 13.28 8.59 8.16
CA ILE A 507 12.85 7.21 8.43
C ILE A 507 13.66 6.24 7.54
N ALA A 508 13.78 6.57 6.25
CA ALA A 508 14.57 5.80 5.31
C ALA A 508 16.05 5.74 5.73
N SER A 509 16.63 6.86 6.17
CA SER A 509 18.02 6.92 6.67
C SER A 509 18.28 5.97 7.83
N VAL A 510 17.32 5.84 8.76
CA VAL A 510 17.43 4.93 9.90
C VAL A 510 17.44 3.47 9.45
N TYR A 511 16.46 3.08 8.62
CA TYR A 511 16.34 1.69 8.15
C TYR A 511 17.49 1.27 7.24
N LEU A 512 17.86 2.14 6.30
CA LEU A 512 18.96 1.90 5.37
C LEU A 512 20.32 1.94 6.08
N GLY A 513 20.49 2.82 7.07
CA GLY A 513 21.67 2.81 7.94
C GLY A 513 21.80 1.53 8.76
N ASP A 514 20.68 0.98 9.25
CA ASP A 514 20.67 -0.32 9.94
C ASP A 514 21.04 -1.46 8.98
N ALA A 515 20.49 -1.47 7.76
CA ALA A 515 20.89 -2.41 6.69
C ALA A 515 22.39 -2.31 6.40
N PHE A 516 22.89 -1.10 6.21
CA PHE A 516 24.30 -0.88 5.91
C PHE A 516 25.22 -1.33 7.06
N SER A 517 24.77 -1.20 8.30
CA SER A 517 25.53 -1.72 9.45
C SER A 517 25.63 -3.26 9.46
N PHE A 518 24.60 -3.98 9.03
CA PHE A 518 24.70 -5.44 8.84
C PHE A 518 25.55 -5.82 7.64
N VAL A 519 25.48 -5.05 6.55
CA VAL A 519 26.32 -5.23 5.35
C VAL A 519 27.80 -5.09 5.71
N LEU A 520 28.19 -4.01 6.39
CA LEU A 520 29.58 -3.82 6.83
C LEU A 520 30.02 -4.89 7.84
N TYR A 521 29.11 -5.33 8.72
CA TYR A 521 29.39 -6.45 9.64
C TYR A 521 29.66 -7.75 8.90
N ALA A 522 28.81 -8.11 7.94
CA ALA A 522 28.94 -9.33 7.15
C ALA A 522 30.25 -9.31 6.34
N MET A 523 30.59 -8.17 5.73
CA MET A 523 31.84 -7.99 5.00
C MET A 523 33.05 -8.15 5.93
N ALA A 524 33.10 -7.41 7.04
CA ALA A 524 34.22 -7.45 7.98
C ALA A 524 34.34 -8.79 8.74
N SER A 525 33.26 -9.59 8.80
CA SER A 525 33.27 -10.92 9.44
C SER A 525 33.62 -12.06 8.48
N GLN A 526 33.76 -11.79 7.18
CA GLN A 526 34.03 -12.78 6.14
C GLN A 526 35.29 -12.38 5.35
N PRO A 527 36.50 -12.69 5.85
CA PRO A 527 37.75 -12.17 5.28
C PRO A 527 37.97 -12.48 3.80
N ASP A 528 37.57 -13.68 3.36
CA ASP A 528 37.75 -14.08 1.96
C ASP A 528 36.77 -13.36 1.03
N LEU A 529 35.49 -13.28 1.39
CA LEU A 529 34.51 -12.46 0.67
C LEU A 529 34.90 -10.98 0.66
N TYR A 530 35.47 -10.47 1.74
CA TYR A 530 35.93 -9.09 1.79
C TYR A 530 37.05 -8.85 0.76
N LYS A 531 37.98 -9.78 0.58
CA LYS A 531 39.02 -9.66 -0.48
C LYS A 531 38.40 -9.64 -1.87
N GLU A 532 37.39 -10.46 -2.14
CA GLU A 532 36.71 -10.50 -3.44
C GLU A 532 35.91 -9.20 -3.71
N ILE A 533 35.10 -8.74 -2.76
CA ILE A 533 34.37 -7.47 -2.84
C ILE A 533 35.33 -6.30 -3.04
N ARG A 534 36.48 -6.34 -2.36
CA ARG A 534 37.54 -5.35 -2.51
C ARG A 534 38.18 -5.36 -3.89
N ALA A 535 38.44 -6.54 -4.46
CA ALA A 535 38.97 -6.65 -5.82
C ALA A 535 37.98 -6.09 -6.84
N GLU A 536 36.70 -6.39 -6.66
CA GLU A 536 35.61 -5.84 -7.48
C GLU A 536 35.53 -4.31 -7.35
N ALA A 537 35.62 -3.78 -6.13
CA ALA A 537 35.66 -2.34 -5.89
C ALA A 537 36.89 -1.67 -6.53
N ASP A 538 38.08 -2.24 -6.34
CA ASP A 538 39.32 -1.70 -6.90
C ASP A 538 39.31 -1.68 -8.43
N ALA A 539 38.71 -2.68 -9.07
CA ALA A 539 38.51 -2.69 -10.52
C ALA A 539 37.46 -1.66 -10.97
N LEU A 540 36.35 -1.55 -10.23
CA LEU A 540 35.25 -0.65 -10.59
C LEU A 540 35.64 0.84 -10.51
N PHE A 541 36.45 1.20 -9.51
CA PHE A 541 36.91 2.57 -9.26
C PHE A 541 38.29 2.88 -9.87
N ALA A 542 38.84 1.99 -10.70
CA ALA A 542 40.20 2.14 -11.25
C ALA A 542 40.37 3.42 -12.08
N ASP A 543 39.33 3.79 -12.83
CA ASP A 543 39.31 4.95 -13.73
C ASP A 543 38.51 6.14 -13.15
N GLY A 544 38.34 6.18 -11.81
CA GLY A 544 37.60 7.22 -11.11
C GLY A 544 36.18 6.80 -10.71
N ASP A 545 35.28 7.77 -10.56
CA ASP A 545 33.91 7.51 -10.13
C ASP A 545 33.09 6.85 -11.23
N PRO A 546 32.59 5.62 -11.02
CA PRO A 546 31.88 4.89 -12.04
C PRO A 546 30.48 5.46 -12.24
N ASP A 547 30.02 5.41 -13.48
CA ASP A 547 28.66 5.79 -13.83
C ASP A 547 27.63 4.78 -13.30
N ALA A 548 26.37 5.14 -13.47
CA ALA A 548 25.26 4.31 -13.02
C ALA A 548 25.12 2.96 -13.75
N GLY A 549 25.66 2.86 -14.97
CA GLY A 549 25.67 1.64 -15.77
C GLY A 549 26.64 0.58 -15.25
N ALA A 550 27.65 1.00 -14.48
CA ALA A 550 28.66 0.12 -13.91
C ALA A 550 28.12 -0.75 -12.75
N PHE A 551 27.04 -0.34 -12.07
CA PHE A 551 26.43 -1.09 -10.95
C PHE A 551 25.38 -2.11 -11.38
N ARG A 552 25.53 -2.70 -12.57
CA ARG A 552 24.68 -3.81 -13.02
C ARG A 552 25.03 -5.07 -12.22
N PRO A 553 24.05 -5.92 -11.85
CA PRO A 553 24.31 -7.14 -11.11
C PRO A 553 25.45 -8.00 -11.67
N GLN A 554 25.61 -8.08 -12.98
CA GLN A 554 26.67 -8.87 -13.63
C GLN A 554 28.07 -8.24 -13.54
N ALA A 555 28.14 -6.92 -13.41
CA ALA A 555 29.40 -6.17 -13.30
C ALA A 555 29.93 -6.14 -11.86
N ILE A 556 29.02 -6.25 -10.89
CA ILE A 556 29.32 -6.34 -9.46
C ILE A 556 28.79 -7.65 -8.86
N ASP A 557 29.06 -8.77 -9.51
CA ASP A 557 28.41 -10.07 -9.23
C ASP A 557 28.62 -10.53 -7.78
N VAL A 558 29.84 -10.44 -7.26
CA VAL A 558 30.14 -10.88 -5.90
C VAL A 558 29.41 -9.98 -4.90
N THR A 559 29.50 -8.66 -5.07
CA THR A 559 28.82 -7.71 -4.18
C THR A 559 27.31 -7.82 -4.27
N HIS A 560 26.75 -8.03 -5.45
CA HIS A 560 25.32 -8.19 -5.64
C HIS A 560 24.80 -9.41 -4.87
N ARG A 561 25.43 -10.58 -5.06
CA ARG A 561 25.07 -11.81 -4.34
C ARG A 561 25.30 -11.68 -2.84
N PHE A 562 26.38 -11.01 -2.43
CA PHE A 562 26.65 -10.68 -1.03
C PHE A 562 25.55 -9.83 -0.38
N LEU A 563 25.07 -8.79 -1.07
CA LEU A 563 23.99 -7.94 -0.56
C LEU A 563 22.66 -8.69 -0.46
N MET A 564 22.36 -9.56 -1.44
CA MET A 564 21.19 -10.43 -1.37
C MET A 564 21.25 -11.34 -0.14
N GLU A 565 22.41 -11.95 0.15
CA GLU A 565 22.56 -12.82 1.32
C GLU A 565 22.49 -12.02 2.63
N CYS A 566 23.07 -10.82 2.66
CA CYS A 566 22.90 -9.90 3.79
C CYS A 566 21.43 -9.61 4.07
N LEU A 567 20.63 -9.33 3.04
CA LEU A 567 19.21 -9.00 3.20
C LEU A 567 18.34 -10.20 3.55
N ARG A 568 18.76 -11.43 3.17
CA ARG A 568 18.15 -12.68 3.64
C ARG A 568 18.43 -12.93 5.11
N VAL A 569 19.70 -12.86 5.51
CA VAL A 569 20.12 -13.20 6.88
C VAL A 569 19.75 -12.09 7.86
N TYR A 570 19.84 -10.83 7.44
CA TYR A 570 19.64 -9.66 8.30
C TYR A 570 18.49 -8.76 7.81
N PRO A 571 17.25 -9.27 7.75
CA PRO A 571 16.12 -8.49 7.27
C PRO A 571 15.74 -7.41 8.29
N ILE A 572 15.66 -6.15 7.84
CA ILE A 572 15.42 -4.99 8.70
C ILE A 572 14.00 -4.95 9.26
N VAL A 573 13.03 -5.35 8.45
CA VAL A 573 11.62 -5.43 8.84
C VAL A 573 11.18 -6.89 8.73
N PRO A 574 11.26 -7.67 9.83
CA PRO A 574 10.99 -9.09 9.78
C PRO A 574 9.49 -9.43 9.76
N VAL A 575 8.66 -8.51 10.27
CA VAL A 575 7.22 -8.69 10.43
C VAL A 575 6.47 -7.46 9.94
N SER A 576 5.39 -7.67 9.21
CA SER A 576 4.44 -6.63 8.80
C SER A 576 3.09 -6.85 9.49
N LEU A 577 2.47 -5.80 10.02
CA LEU A 577 1.20 -5.92 10.74
C LEU A 577 0.03 -5.48 9.87
N ARG A 578 -1.09 -6.20 9.97
CA ARG A 578 -2.32 -5.94 9.22
C ARG A 578 -3.55 -6.22 10.06
N THR A 579 -4.64 -5.55 9.72
CA THR A 579 -5.99 -5.89 10.18
C THR A 579 -6.68 -6.71 9.10
N VAL A 580 -7.36 -7.79 9.50
CA VAL A 580 -8.17 -8.60 8.61
C VAL A 580 -9.50 -7.89 8.32
N MET A 581 -9.74 -7.52 7.05
CA MET A 581 -10.94 -6.83 6.59
C MET A 581 -12.13 -7.76 6.40
N ASN A 582 -11.88 -9.02 6.06
CA ASN A 582 -12.90 -10.04 5.82
C ASN A 582 -12.38 -11.37 6.37
N THR A 583 -13.28 -12.18 6.95
CA THR A 583 -12.89 -13.53 7.40
C THR A 583 -12.28 -14.31 6.25
N CYS A 584 -11.12 -14.94 6.47
CA CYS A 584 -10.38 -15.65 5.43
C CYS A 584 -9.83 -16.99 5.94
N VAL A 585 -9.40 -17.85 5.01
CA VAL A 585 -8.70 -19.10 5.31
C VAL A 585 -7.28 -19.02 4.75
N VAL A 586 -6.29 -19.25 5.61
CA VAL A 586 -4.86 -19.30 5.26
C VAL A 586 -4.31 -20.63 5.72
N GLU A 587 -3.75 -21.44 4.83
CA GLU A 587 -3.19 -22.78 5.15
C GLU A 587 -4.13 -23.70 5.95
N GLY A 588 -5.46 -23.57 5.74
CA GLY A 588 -6.50 -24.33 6.46
C GLY A 588 -6.90 -23.77 7.82
N TYR A 589 -6.38 -22.59 8.20
CA TYR A 589 -6.75 -21.87 9.42
C TYR A 589 -7.70 -20.73 9.09
N ARG A 590 -8.84 -20.69 9.78
CA ARG A 590 -9.81 -19.59 9.65
C ARG A 590 -9.37 -18.42 10.51
N ILE A 591 -9.22 -17.25 9.89
CA ILE A 591 -8.85 -16.00 10.55
C ILE A 591 -10.07 -15.06 10.51
N PRO A 592 -10.65 -14.71 11.67
CA PRO A 592 -11.82 -13.83 11.73
C PRO A 592 -11.54 -12.40 11.25
N ILE A 593 -12.56 -11.75 10.71
CA ILE A 593 -12.58 -10.29 10.51
C ILE A 593 -12.18 -9.53 11.78
N GLY A 594 -11.50 -8.40 11.63
CA GLY A 594 -11.03 -7.55 12.73
C GLY A 594 -9.78 -8.07 13.44
N SER A 595 -9.36 -9.31 13.19
CA SER A 595 -8.14 -9.87 13.78
C SER A 595 -6.92 -9.07 13.36
N GLN A 596 -6.01 -8.84 14.32
CA GLN A 596 -4.67 -8.34 14.05
C GLN A 596 -3.76 -9.50 13.68
N VAL A 597 -3.17 -9.45 12.49
CA VAL A 597 -2.25 -10.47 11.99
C VAL A 597 -0.85 -9.90 11.78
N TYR A 598 0.13 -10.69 12.18
CA TYR A 598 1.56 -10.43 12.10
C TYR A 598 2.13 -11.32 10.99
N ILE A 599 2.38 -10.72 9.84
CA ILE A 599 2.97 -11.42 8.70
C ILE A 599 4.47 -11.50 8.94
N ALA A 600 4.98 -12.63 9.40
CA ALA A 600 6.40 -12.86 9.60
C ALA A 600 7.05 -13.27 8.27
N GLN A 601 7.06 -12.33 7.31
CA GLN A 601 7.45 -12.62 5.93
C GLN A 601 8.86 -13.20 5.79
N THR A 602 9.76 -12.88 6.71
CA THR A 602 11.16 -13.34 6.68
C THR A 602 11.42 -14.56 7.55
N ALA A 603 10.40 -15.16 8.18
CA ALA A 603 10.55 -16.47 8.82
C ALA A 603 11.03 -17.51 7.79
N ALA A 604 10.49 -17.45 6.57
CA ALA A 604 10.90 -18.32 5.47
C ALA A 604 12.38 -18.18 5.08
N HIS A 605 13.06 -17.07 5.43
CA HIS A 605 14.51 -16.94 5.23
C HIS A 605 15.32 -17.91 6.09
N TYR A 606 14.72 -18.43 7.15
CA TYR A 606 15.35 -19.28 8.15
C TYR A 606 14.85 -20.73 8.14
N MET A 607 13.97 -21.09 7.21
CA MET A 607 13.44 -22.45 7.05
C MET A 607 14.33 -23.26 6.10
N SER A 608 14.70 -24.47 6.51
CA SER A 608 15.68 -25.32 5.82
C SER A 608 15.16 -25.92 4.51
N ASP A 609 13.85 -26.04 4.36
CA ASP A 609 13.14 -26.42 3.13
C ASP A 609 13.17 -25.33 2.05
N VAL A 610 13.32 -24.06 2.46
CA VAL A 610 13.46 -22.91 1.56
C VAL A 610 14.92 -22.57 1.29
N PHE A 611 15.74 -22.49 2.35
CA PHE A 611 17.17 -22.17 2.29
C PHE A 611 17.95 -23.25 3.04
N PRO A 612 18.55 -24.24 2.35
CA PRO A 612 19.36 -25.28 2.98
C PRO A 612 20.49 -24.68 3.82
N ASP A 613 20.73 -25.21 5.02
CA ASP A 613 21.65 -24.63 6.03
C ASP A 613 21.39 -23.11 6.25
N PRO A 614 20.19 -22.71 6.71
CA PRO A 614 19.73 -21.33 6.62
C PRO A 614 20.57 -20.33 7.43
N LEU A 615 21.32 -20.79 8.44
CA LEU A 615 22.23 -19.97 9.26
C LEU A 615 23.61 -19.78 8.63
N LYS A 616 23.96 -20.56 7.59
CA LYS A 616 25.21 -20.40 6.85
C LYS A 616 25.06 -19.22 5.90
N PHE A 617 25.95 -18.24 6.03
CA PHE A 617 26.08 -17.12 5.10
C PHE A 617 26.76 -17.62 3.82
N ASP A 618 25.98 -17.74 2.75
CA ASP A 618 26.38 -18.38 1.50
C ASP A 618 25.84 -17.58 0.30
N ILE A 619 26.74 -16.89 -0.40
CA ILE A 619 26.40 -16.04 -1.53
C ILE A 619 26.14 -16.84 -2.83
N ASP A 620 26.51 -18.12 -2.86
CA ASP A 620 26.33 -18.97 -4.04
C ASP A 620 24.92 -19.55 -4.13
N ARG A 621 24.05 -19.28 -3.14
CA ARG A 621 22.60 -19.53 -3.16
C ARG A 621 21.90 -18.98 -4.39
N TYR A 622 22.44 -17.90 -4.93
CA TYR A 622 21.84 -17.14 -6.01
C TYR A 622 22.33 -17.55 -7.40
N LEU A 623 23.35 -18.39 -7.47
CA LEU A 623 23.84 -18.94 -8.72
C LEU A 623 22.98 -20.12 -9.20
N PRO A 624 22.93 -20.39 -10.52
CA PRO A 624 22.38 -21.63 -11.04
C PRO A 624 23.16 -22.86 -10.54
N PRO A 625 22.49 -23.99 -10.27
CA PRO A 625 21.04 -24.22 -10.41
C PRO A 625 20.20 -23.74 -9.22
N ARG A 626 20.82 -23.34 -8.10
CA ARG A 626 20.15 -23.09 -6.80
C ARG A 626 19.08 -22.01 -6.87
N ASN A 627 19.40 -20.83 -7.43
CA ASN A 627 18.46 -19.72 -7.64
C ASN A 627 17.47 -19.47 -6.46
N GLU A 628 17.92 -19.60 -5.21
CA GLU A 628 17.03 -19.67 -4.04
C GLU A 628 16.20 -18.37 -3.87
N HIS A 629 16.68 -17.24 -4.40
CA HIS A 629 15.97 -15.96 -4.46
C HIS A 629 14.66 -15.97 -5.26
N ARG A 630 14.44 -16.97 -6.13
CA ARG A 630 13.19 -17.13 -6.89
C ARG A 630 12.07 -17.76 -6.07
N SER A 631 12.40 -18.33 -4.91
CA SER A 631 11.42 -18.87 -3.97
C SER A 631 10.52 -17.76 -3.42
N SER A 632 9.25 -18.07 -3.18
CA SER A 632 8.32 -17.16 -2.48
C SER A 632 8.72 -16.92 -1.01
N GLY A 633 9.70 -17.67 -0.50
CA GLY A 633 10.31 -17.41 0.80
C GLY A 633 11.28 -16.23 0.82
N TYR A 634 11.84 -15.81 -0.31
CA TYR A 634 12.74 -14.65 -0.37
C TYR A 634 11.95 -13.33 -0.37
N ALA A 635 11.61 -12.82 0.83
CA ALA A 635 10.80 -11.61 1.01
C ALA A 635 11.46 -10.48 1.85
N PRO A 636 12.70 -10.03 1.56
CA PRO A 636 13.37 -8.99 2.37
C PRO A 636 12.74 -7.58 2.23
N TYR A 637 11.89 -7.37 1.23
CA TYR A 637 11.31 -6.05 0.89
C TYR A 637 9.82 -5.94 1.23
N GLY A 638 9.28 -6.86 2.02
CA GLY A 638 7.84 -6.99 2.22
C GLY A 638 7.13 -7.65 1.03
N LEU A 639 5.81 -7.65 1.06
CA LEU A 639 4.95 -8.45 0.16
C LEU A 639 3.83 -7.60 -0.46
N GLY A 640 3.37 -8.04 -1.64
CA GLY A 640 2.16 -7.53 -2.29
C GLY A 640 2.20 -6.04 -2.61
N THR A 641 1.03 -5.39 -2.52
CA THR A 641 0.84 -3.95 -2.82
C THR A 641 1.72 -3.04 -1.97
N HIS A 642 2.06 -3.50 -0.75
CA HIS A 642 2.85 -2.78 0.24
C HIS A 642 4.35 -3.12 0.22
N ARG A 643 4.84 -3.84 -0.81
CA ARG A 643 6.28 -4.06 -1.02
C ARG A 643 7.01 -2.72 -1.06
N CYS A 644 8.21 -2.62 -0.48
CA CYS A 644 8.98 -1.38 -0.40
C CYS A 644 9.01 -0.61 -1.73
N LEU A 645 8.76 0.71 -1.68
CA LEU A 645 8.76 1.57 -2.87
C LEU A 645 10.18 1.88 -3.35
N GLY A 646 11.15 1.96 -2.43
CA GLY A 646 12.54 2.32 -2.69
C GLY A 646 13.51 1.15 -2.85
N VAL A 647 13.05 -0.04 -3.30
CA VAL A 647 13.93 -1.23 -3.42
C VAL A 647 15.13 -0.94 -4.32
N GLY A 648 14.89 -0.43 -5.53
CA GLY A 648 15.97 -0.17 -6.48
C GLY A 648 16.93 0.95 -6.05
N TRP A 649 16.45 1.94 -5.31
CA TRP A 649 17.29 2.96 -4.67
C TRP A 649 18.18 2.33 -3.61
N MET A 650 17.59 1.58 -2.68
CA MET A 650 18.28 0.96 -1.56
C MET A 650 19.36 -0.02 -2.04
N GLU A 651 19.05 -0.88 -3.01
CA GLU A 651 20.02 -1.84 -3.57
C GLU A 651 21.23 -1.12 -4.19
N LEU A 652 20.99 -0.06 -4.96
CA LEU A 652 22.07 0.72 -5.57
C LEU A 652 22.90 1.46 -4.51
N GLN A 653 22.25 2.12 -3.55
CA GLN A 653 22.96 2.88 -2.52
C GLN A 653 23.80 1.98 -1.62
N LEU A 654 23.31 0.79 -1.25
CA LEU A 654 24.10 -0.20 -0.52
C LEU A 654 25.32 -0.67 -1.31
N ALA A 655 25.14 -0.99 -2.59
CA ALA A 655 26.23 -1.43 -3.47
C ALA A 655 27.31 -0.36 -3.62
N VAL A 656 26.90 0.87 -3.93
CA VAL A 656 27.81 2.03 -4.03
C VAL A 656 28.59 2.20 -2.73
N ASN A 657 27.91 2.26 -1.59
CA ASN A 657 28.57 2.56 -0.32
C ASN A 657 29.47 1.42 0.17
N VAL A 658 29.09 0.15 0.01
CA VAL A 658 29.93 -0.97 0.44
C VAL A 658 31.20 -1.08 -0.40
N LEU A 659 31.08 -0.91 -1.72
CA LEU A 659 32.23 -0.92 -2.64
C LEU A 659 33.15 0.28 -2.37
N LEU A 660 32.59 1.47 -2.18
CA LEU A 660 33.37 2.67 -1.89
C LEU A 660 34.13 2.53 -0.56
N VAL A 661 33.49 2.00 0.49
CA VAL A 661 34.16 1.70 1.76
C VAL A 661 35.26 0.65 1.57
N ALA A 662 35.01 -0.43 0.84
CA ALA A 662 36.01 -1.47 0.57
C ALA A 662 37.21 -0.96 -0.26
N HIS A 663 36.97 0.02 -1.14
CA HIS A 663 37.98 0.67 -1.96
C HIS A 663 38.92 1.55 -1.11
N HIS A 664 38.40 2.30 -0.15
CA HIS A 664 39.19 3.27 0.63
C HIS A 664 39.70 2.76 1.97
N PHE A 665 39.01 1.81 2.62
CA PHE A 665 39.31 1.41 4.00
C PHE A 665 39.33 -0.12 4.20
N THR A 666 40.14 -0.55 5.17
CA THR A 666 40.00 -1.87 5.80
C THR A 666 39.26 -1.71 7.11
N LEU A 667 38.10 -2.37 7.24
CA LEU A 667 37.31 -2.41 8.46
C LEU A 667 37.48 -3.72 9.21
N GLU A 668 37.50 -3.64 10.54
CA GLU A 668 37.46 -4.80 11.43
C GLU A 668 36.30 -4.69 12.41
N VAL A 669 35.74 -5.85 12.78
CA VAL A 669 34.75 -5.93 13.84
C VAL A 669 35.43 -5.75 15.20
N SER A 670 34.89 -4.83 16.01
CA SER A 670 35.37 -4.54 17.37
C SER A 670 34.22 -4.70 18.39
N PRO A 671 34.43 -5.42 19.51
CA PRO A 671 35.67 -6.10 19.91
C PRO A 671 35.98 -7.35 19.05
N PRO A 672 37.24 -7.85 19.05
CA PRO A 672 37.57 -9.13 18.44
C PRO A 672 36.68 -10.25 18.99
N ASN A 673 36.30 -11.21 18.14
CA ASN A 673 35.37 -12.31 18.48
C ASN A 673 33.96 -11.86 18.89
N PHE A 674 33.52 -10.68 18.44
CA PHE A 674 32.16 -10.21 18.64
C PHE A 674 31.14 -11.23 18.12
N LYS A 675 30.26 -11.71 19.01
CA LYS A 675 29.11 -12.52 18.64
C LYS A 675 27.93 -11.61 18.34
N LEU A 676 27.39 -11.70 17.11
CA LEU A 676 26.25 -10.90 16.72
C LEU A 676 25.04 -11.19 17.61
N GLY A 677 24.56 -10.14 18.25
CA GLY A 677 23.23 -10.07 18.83
C GLY A 677 22.40 -9.05 18.06
N PHE A 678 21.09 -9.19 18.13
CA PHE A 678 20.12 -8.33 17.47
C PHE A 678 19.38 -7.47 18.49
N ASN A 679 19.12 -6.23 18.14
CA ASN A 679 18.09 -5.42 18.79
C ASN A 679 16.89 -5.37 17.83
N PRO A 680 15.76 -6.02 18.16
CA PRO A 680 14.63 -6.11 17.25
C PRO A 680 13.72 -4.87 17.25
N LEU A 681 14.01 -3.83 18.07
CA LEU A 681 13.11 -2.71 18.32
C LEU A 681 13.66 -1.33 17.88
N PRO A 682 12.85 -0.46 17.24
CA PRO A 682 11.55 -0.78 16.62
C PRO A 682 11.71 -1.59 15.31
N SER A 683 12.96 -1.83 14.90
CA SER A 683 13.37 -2.56 13.71
C SER A 683 14.62 -3.37 14.03
N MET A 684 14.90 -4.38 13.21
CA MET A 684 16.10 -5.19 13.35
C MET A 684 17.35 -4.35 13.09
N LYS A 685 18.24 -4.31 14.07
CA LYS A 685 19.58 -3.69 13.97
C LYS A 685 20.60 -4.47 14.79
N PRO A 686 21.91 -4.33 14.53
CA PRO A 686 22.92 -4.97 15.34
C PRO A 686 22.85 -4.52 16.81
N SER A 687 23.35 -5.37 17.71
CA SER A 687 23.57 -5.00 19.10
C SER A 687 24.40 -3.74 19.20
N LYS A 688 24.06 -2.85 20.14
CA LYS A 688 24.77 -1.59 20.41
C LYS A 688 26.25 -1.77 20.76
N LYS A 689 26.66 -3.00 21.07
CA LYS A 689 28.05 -3.36 21.36
C LYS A 689 28.92 -3.50 20.09
N LEU A 690 28.30 -3.63 18.91
CA LEU A 690 29.03 -3.72 17.65
C LEU A 690 29.69 -2.36 17.33
N LYS A 691 31.00 -2.40 17.10
CA LYS A 691 31.77 -1.27 16.58
C LYS A 691 32.56 -1.71 15.36
N PHE A 692 32.88 -0.76 14.49
CA PHE A 692 33.84 -0.94 13.42
C PHE A 692 35.12 -0.21 13.76
N ARG A 693 36.23 -0.94 13.77
CA ARG A 693 37.58 -0.37 13.85
C ARG A 693 38.05 -0.05 12.44
N ILE A 694 38.52 1.17 12.23
CA ILE A 694 39.18 1.55 10.97
C ILE A 694 40.61 1.02 11.06
N ALA A 695 40.89 -0.13 10.46
CA ALA A 695 42.18 -0.79 10.59
C ALA A 695 43.25 -0.13 9.71
N GLU A 696 42.85 0.35 8.53
CA GLU A 696 43.74 0.92 7.52
C GLU A 696 42.94 1.87 6.61
N GLN A 697 43.57 2.96 6.19
CA GLN A 697 43.15 3.75 5.04
C GLN A 697 44.04 3.38 3.85
N ARG A 698 43.46 2.73 2.85
CA ARG A 698 44.18 2.17 1.69
C ARG A 698 44.47 3.22 0.62
N ARG A 699 43.59 4.22 0.52
CA ARG A 699 43.64 5.27 -0.51
C ARG A 699 43.17 6.60 0.07
N GLU A 700 43.69 7.69 -0.48
CA GLU A 700 43.23 9.03 -0.14
C GLU A 700 41.77 9.24 -0.58
N LEU A 701 41.07 10.10 0.14
CA LEU A 701 39.71 10.51 -0.20
C LEU A 701 39.82 11.79 -1.04
N ASN A 702 39.37 11.73 -2.29
CA ASN A 702 39.20 12.93 -3.12
C ASN A 702 37.87 13.59 -2.72
N VAL A 703 37.91 14.48 -1.73
CA VAL A 703 36.73 15.19 -1.18
C VAL A 703 36.35 16.41 -2.02
#